data_AF-A0A540VKP3-F1
#
_entry.id   AF-A0A540VKP3-F1
#
_cell.length_a   1.000
_cell.length_b   1.000
_cell.length_c   1.000
_cell.angle_alpha   90.00
_cell.angle_beta   90.00
_cell.angle_gamma   90.00
#
_symmetry.space_group_name_H-M   'P 1'
#
loop_
_entity.id
_entity.type
_entity.pdbx_description
1 polymer ?
#
loop_
_entity_poly.entity_id
_entity_poly.type
_entity_poly.pdbx_seq_one_letter_code
_entity_poly.pdbx_strand_id
1 'polypeptide(L)'
;MRRRPCIRPGLATWGGPPCPPLREPAHLPVLATPNMGPDEPADLARYGIIAAMKPAIETCYSVYKPDDARWDRFMSSHPAAHFLQSSRWRCLKSRFGWWGACVAVGDPDGTLRAGASVLFRRMAGLTLAYVPRGPVTDWTDPALTAALLAALETCCRQHRAAVLKIEPGLVDTPEHRALLAGQGFQPSQHTVQPRSTIVLDIQGEEEAILQRMKSKWRYNIRLAARKGVTVREATRADLPHIHALMAETGERDGFGVHAPEYYTAAFDLFVPESGVFLLAEYQGEPLAAIVVLLSGDTAYYVWGASSNRERNRMPNHALQWAAIRWARQRGARRYDLWGIPDELGQVAYGLDGGRGQPVPAEQLPVDLEQLPGEGLWGVYRFKQGFGGHVVRWVGAWDRPLQPVGARLYQAGVALQGARLAVARKGIRQEGMALLRRHMPRSPGLSTRVVPVTDPVRWRWVLANLPDPHVLQSWEWGEVKRQTGWNAGRFVLTGEGDRPQGAFQFLWRQPLPFLPLRIGYVPKGPLLDWEEPGLVDILLGQVEAVARQHRCLLVKIDPDVREDRPAGQQLIRTLRRRGWRFSQEQIQFKNTAYTDLRPDEAELLAQMKSKWRYNIRLAERRGIEIRQGGAADLPAFYALYAETARRDGFLVRPYAYYETAWLTFLQAQADAQNPAGGVLLLAEHPEETEPLAGVFLMRYGERCWYFYGASSSRRRRDMPNYLLQWEAMRWARQEGCTWYDWWGAPTCLDDPDDAMQGVWYFKQGFGAEFQPHVGAWDYAVQPWLYRLYVQGMPWLLALMRWRGRQTT
;
A
#
# COMPACT_ATOMS: atom_id res chain seq x y z
N MET A 1 -63.32 -32.03 39.14
CA MET A 1 -64.04 -32.36 37.89
C MET A 1 -63.02 -32.80 36.84
N ARG A 2 -63.08 -34.10 36.51
CA ARG A 2 -62.60 -34.90 35.35
C ARG A 2 -61.59 -34.26 34.37
N ARG A 3 -60.56 -34.92 33.82
CA ARG A 3 -59.84 -36.21 33.98
C ARG A 3 -58.66 -36.11 32.96
N ARG A 4 -57.44 -36.53 33.32
CA ARG A 4 -56.38 -36.98 32.37
C ARG A 4 -56.83 -38.31 31.70
N PRO A 5 -56.31 -38.79 30.54
CA PRO A 5 -54.90 -39.19 30.36
C PRO A 5 -54.28 -39.20 28.93
N CYS A 6 -52.99 -39.55 28.89
CA CYS A 6 -52.13 -39.89 27.74
C CYS A 6 -52.67 -41.05 26.87
N ILE A 7 -52.12 -41.21 25.63
CA ILE A 7 -51.65 -42.46 24.96
C ILE A 7 -51.30 -42.17 23.46
N ARG A 8 -50.13 -42.65 22.99
CA ARG A 8 -49.76 -42.93 21.55
C ARG A 8 -50.21 -44.39 21.23
N PRO A 9 -50.51 -44.90 20.01
CA PRO A 9 -49.64 -44.87 18.79
C PRO A 9 -50.34 -45.06 17.39
N GLY A 10 -49.56 -45.05 16.29
CA GLY A 10 -49.72 -45.98 15.14
C GLY A 10 -50.55 -45.62 13.87
N LEU A 11 -49.85 -45.55 12.73
CA LEU A 11 -50.18 -45.99 11.33
C LEU A 11 -51.61 -45.93 10.76
N ALA A 12 -51.77 -45.26 9.59
CA ALA A 12 -52.56 -45.75 8.45
C ALA A 12 -52.17 -45.05 7.13
N THR A 13 -51.94 -45.86 6.11
CA THR A 13 -51.70 -45.61 4.68
C THR A 13 -52.98 -45.27 3.92
N TRP A 14 -52.91 -44.47 2.84
CA TRP A 14 -53.81 -44.58 1.68
C TRP A 14 -53.07 -44.17 0.39
N GLY A 15 -53.12 -45.04 -0.62
CA GLY A 15 -52.55 -44.80 -1.96
C GLY A 15 -53.62 -44.88 -3.06
N GLY A 16 -53.25 -44.30 -4.22
CA GLY A 16 -53.85 -44.47 -5.57
C GLY A 16 -55.02 -43.54 -5.93
N PRO A 17 -55.26 -43.16 -7.22
CA PRO A 17 -54.76 -43.72 -8.50
C PRO A 17 -54.12 -42.68 -9.48
N PRO A 18 -53.65 -43.07 -10.71
CA PRO A 18 -52.72 -42.31 -11.56
C PRO A 18 -53.28 -41.71 -12.89
N CYS A 19 -52.37 -41.11 -13.69
CA CYS A 19 -52.37 -40.71 -15.12
C CYS A 19 -52.83 -39.27 -15.48
N PRO A 20 -52.40 -38.64 -16.63
CA PRO A 20 -51.68 -39.16 -17.82
C PRO A 20 -50.49 -38.28 -18.35
N PRO A 21 -49.82 -38.65 -19.48
CA PRO A 21 -48.49 -38.14 -19.86
C PRO A 21 -48.45 -37.01 -20.92
N LEU A 22 -47.21 -36.57 -21.15
CA LEU A 22 -46.66 -35.47 -21.96
C LEU A 22 -47.12 -35.36 -23.42
N ARG A 23 -47.18 -34.11 -23.94
CA ARG A 23 -47.20 -33.78 -25.37
C ARG A 23 -45.89 -33.09 -25.78
N GLU A 24 -45.37 -33.50 -26.93
CA GLU A 24 -44.22 -32.94 -27.65
C GLU A 24 -44.45 -31.49 -28.12
N PRO A 25 -43.39 -30.67 -28.30
CA PRO A 25 -43.49 -29.40 -28.98
C PRO A 25 -43.11 -29.49 -30.47
N ALA A 26 -43.91 -28.79 -31.30
CA ALA A 26 -43.79 -28.70 -32.75
C ALA A 26 -42.64 -27.79 -33.24
N HIS A 27 -42.24 -28.03 -34.48
CA HIS A 27 -41.12 -27.43 -35.21
C HIS A 27 -41.39 -26.03 -35.85
N LEU A 28 -40.26 -25.35 -36.14
CA LEU A 28 -39.94 -24.31 -37.15
C LEU A 28 -40.13 -22.81 -36.78
N PRO A 29 -39.36 -21.86 -37.39
CA PRO A 29 -38.36 -22.00 -38.45
C PRO A 29 -36.95 -21.41 -38.17
N VAL A 30 -36.00 -21.88 -38.98
CA VAL A 30 -34.61 -21.39 -39.10
C VAL A 30 -34.62 -20.06 -39.89
N LEU A 31 -33.98 -19.01 -39.35
CA LEU A 31 -33.61 -17.80 -40.08
C LEU A 31 -32.09 -17.64 -40.10
N ALA A 32 -31.59 -17.30 -41.29
CA ALA A 32 -30.20 -17.32 -41.71
C ALA A 32 -29.27 -16.36 -40.93
N THR A 33 -28.02 -16.80 -40.74
CA THR A 33 -26.89 -15.99 -40.28
C THR A 33 -26.43 -15.02 -41.36
N PRO A 34 -26.22 -13.72 -41.09
CA PRO A 34 -25.51 -12.86 -42.01
C PRO A 34 -23.99 -13.12 -41.92
N ASN A 35 -23.39 -13.21 -43.09
CA ASN A 35 -21.96 -13.34 -43.35
C ASN A 35 -21.29 -11.98 -43.07
N MET A 36 -20.31 -11.92 -42.15
CA MET A 36 -19.47 -10.73 -41.91
C MET A 36 -18.01 -11.19 -41.84
N GLY A 37 -17.18 -10.59 -42.70
CA GLY A 37 -15.77 -10.93 -42.89
C GLY A 37 -14.83 -10.47 -41.77
N PRO A 38 -13.52 -10.70 -41.91
CA PRO A 38 -12.55 -10.46 -40.85
C PRO A 38 -12.00 -9.04 -40.96
N ASP A 39 -12.64 -8.07 -40.32
CA ASP A 39 -12.01 -6.78 -39.99
C ASP A 39 -12.78 -6.07 -38.84
N GLU A 40 -12.02 -5.68 -37.81
CA GLU A 40 -12.33 -4.83 -36.64
C GLU A 40 -13.36 -5.30 -35.57
N PRO A 41 -13.05 -5.03 -34.28
CA PRO A 41 -13.99 -4.19 -33.54
C PRO A 41 -13.32 -3.18 -32.60
N ALA A 42 -13.50 -1.89 -32.95
CA ALA A 42 -13.71 -0.84 -31.98
C ALA A 42 -15.23 -0.69 -31.72
N ASP A 43 -15.59 -0.40 -30.47
CA ASP A 43 -16.87 0.22 -30.06
C ASP A 43 -18.12 -0.68 -29.81
N LEU A 44 -18.13 -1.39 -28.67
CA LEU A 44 -19.36 -1.95 -28.07
C LEU A 44 -19.41 -1.78 -26.53
N ALA A 45 -18.91 -0.66 -25.99
CA ALA A 45 -18.98 -0.34 -24.56
C ALA A 45 -20.10 0.67 -24.18
N ARG A 46 -21.00 1.03 -25.11
CA ARG A 46 -21.99 2.11 -24.91
C ARG A 46 -23.44 1.72 -24.64
N TYR A 47 -23.80 0.43 -24.66
CA TYR A 47 -25.15 0.00 -24.27
C TYR A 47 -25.09 -0.98 -23.10
N GLY A 48 -25.37 -0.46 -21.91
CA GLY A 48 -25.44 -1.23 -20.68
C GLY A 48 -26.43 -2.38 -20.78
N ILE A 49 -25.89 -3.60 -20.81
CA ILE A 49 -26.60 -4.83 -20.42
C ILE A 49 -25.68 -5.58 -19.45
N ILE A 50 -25.52 -5.04 -18.24
CA ILE A 50 -25.16 -5.84 -17.06
C ILE A 50 -26.47 -6.42 -16.52
N ALA A 51 -27.10 -7.35 -17.26
CA ALA A 51 -28.26 -8.12 -16.79
C ALA A 51 -28.68 -9.26 -17.73
N ALA A 52 -27.77 -10.05 -18.33
CA ALA A 52 -28.11 -11.36 -18.89
C ALA A 52 -26.87 -12.15 -19.30
N MET A 53 -26.17 -12.75 -18.34
CA MET A 53 -25.32 -13.93 -18.58
C MET A 53 -25.04 -14.61 -17.23
N LYS A 54 -26.02 -15.39 -16.76
CA LYS A 54 -25.69 -16.61 -16.01
C LYS A 54 -25.27 -17.63 -17.06
N PRO A 55 -24.00 -18.07 -17.15
CA PRO A 55 -23.78 -19.39 -17.69
C PRO A 55 -24.23 -20.38 -16.62
N ALA A 56 -25.08 -21.32 -17.02
CA ALA A 56 -25.08 -22.63 -16.39
C ALA A 56 -23.69 -23.23 -16.65
N ILE A 57 -22.75 -22.96 -15.74
CA ILE A 57 -21.58 -23.82 -15.60
C ILE A 57 -22.15 -25.09 -14.99
N GLU A 58 -22.18 -26.19 -15.75
CA GLU A 58 -22.20 -27.51 -15.15
C GLU A 58 -21.00 -27.56 -14.20
N THR A 59 -21.24 -27.31 -12.92
CA THR A 59 -20.18 -27.21 -11.94
C THR A 59 -19.71 -28.61 -11.70
N CYS A 60 -18.45 -28.91 -12.02
CA CYS A 60 -17.80 -30.18 -11.72
C CYS A 60 -17.78 -30.51 -10.22
N TYR A 61 -18.22 -29.58 -9.37
CA TYR A 61 -18.23 -29.71 -7.92
C TYR A 61 -19.64 -29.57 -7.33
N SER A 62 -19.93 -30.39 -6.34
CA SER A 62 -21.17 -30.38 -5.57
C SER A 62 -21.00 -29.70 -4.21
N VAL A 63 -22.06 -29.06 -3.71
CA VAL A 63 -22.07 -28.42 -2.39
C VAL A 63 -22.55 -29.40 -1.33
N TYR A 64 -21.78 -29.52 -0.24
CA TYR A 64 -22.06 -30.41 0.89
C TYR A 64 -22.18 -29.62 2.20
N LYS A 65 -23.01 -30.15 3.11
CA LYS A 65 -23.03 -29.77 4.53
C LYS A 65 -22.50 -30.95 5.34
N PRO A 66 -21.18 -31.06 5.52
CA PRO A 66 -20.60 -32.20 6.23
C PRO A 66 -20.95 -32.13 7.71
N ASP A 67 -21.05 -33.31 8.34
CA ASP A 67 -21.01 -33.42 9.80
C ASP A 67 -19.59 -33.11 10.33
N ASP A 68 -19.49 -32.99 11.65
CA ASP A 68 -18.24 -32.61 12.32
C ASP A 68 -17.10 -33.61 12.07
N ALA A 69 -17.41 -34.91 12.04
CA ALA A 69 -16.42 -35.96 11.83
C ALA A 69 -15.85 -35.97 10.41
N ARG A 70 -16.72 -35.81 9.39
CA ARG A 70 -16.31 -35.69 7.99
C ARG A 70 -15.53 -34.42 7.74
N TRP A 71 -15.94 -33.31 8.36
CA TRP A 71 -15.23 -32.04 8.27
C TRP A 71 -13.83 -32.11 8.88
N ASP A 72 -13.70 -32.64 10.09
CA ASP A 72 -12.41 -32.71 10.77
C ASP A 72 -11.45 -33.69 10.07
N ARG A 73 -11.95 -34.74 9.41
CA ARG A 73 -11.15 -35.62 8.54
C ARG A 73 -10.62 -34.87 7.32
N PHE A 74 -11.41 -34.01 6.71
CA PHE A 74 -10.94 -33.15 5.62
C PHE A 74 -9.87 -32.17 6.12
N MET A 75 -10.09 -31.56 7.29
CA MET A 75 -9.14 -30.64 7.91
C MET A 75 -7.83 -31.31 8.35
N SER A 76 -7.82 -32.61 8.66
CA SER A 76 -6.57 -33.29 9.03
C SER A 76 -5.65 -33.57 7.84
N SER A 77 -6.19 -33.67 6.63
CA SER A 77 -5.42 -33.97 5.40
C SER A 77 -5.16 -32.77 4.50
N HIS A 78 -5.88 -31.65 4.66
CA HIS A 78 -5.77 -30.52 3.74
C HIS A 78 -4.54 -29.64 4.04
N PRO A 79 -3.70 -29.27 3.04
CA PRO A 79 -2.48 -28.48 3.26
C PRO A 79 -2.72 -27.08 3.87
N ALA A 80 -3.85 -26.45 3.52
CA ALA A 80 -4.26 -25.15 4.06
C ALA A 80 -5.12 -25.25 5.35
N ALA A 81 -5.12 -26.40 6.01
CA ALA A 81 -5.87 -26.60 7.23
C ALA A 81 -5.39 -25.68 8.36
N HIS A 82 -6.32 -25.29 9.23
CA HIS A 82 -6.04 -24.45 10.38
C HIS A 82 -7.01 -24.77 11.52
N PHE A 83 -6.53 -24.80 12.78
CA PHE A 83 -7.37 -25.20 13.92
C PHE A 83 -8.62 -24.33 14.10
N LEU A 84 -8.54 -23.04 13.77
CA LEU A 84 -9.68 -22.10 13.76
C LEU A 84 -10.80 -22.47 12.78
N GLN A 85 -10.53 -23.35 11.81
CA GLN A 85 -11.53 -23.88 10.90
C GLN A 85 -12.08 -25.24 11.36
N SER A 86 -11.60 -25.84 12.46
CA SER A 86 -12.09 -27.13 12.97
C SER A 86 -13.53 -27.06 13.52
N SER A 87 -14.18 -28.22 13.58
CA SER A 87 -15.49 -28.36 14.24
C SER A 87 -15.40 -28.00 15.74
N ARG A 88 -14.29 -28.39 16.40
CA ARG A 88 -14.01 -28.10 17.82
C ARG A 88 -13.93 -26.62 18.10
N TRP A 89 -13.28 -25.86 17.23
CA TRP A 89 -13.23 -24.40 17.37
C TRP A 89 -14.62 -23.78 17.20
N ARG A 90 -15.40 -24.25 16.22
CA ARG A 90 -16.80 -23.84 16.06
C ARG A 90 -17.62 -24.15 17.32
N CYS A 91 -17.49 -25.35 17.87
CA CYS A 91 -18.18 -25.77 19.10
C CYS A 91 -17.78 -24.89 20.29
N LEU A 92 -16.47 -24.62 20.46
CA LEU A 92 -15.97 -23.71 21.49
C LEU A 92 -16.63 -22.34 21.35
N LYS A 93 -16.57 -21.72 20.17
CA LYS A 93 -17.14 -20.38 19.95
C LYS A 93 -18.65 -20.34 20.14
N SER A 94 -19.36 -21.42 19.81
CA SER A 94 -20.81 -21.54 20.02
C SER A 94 -21.22 -21.45 21.50
N ARG A 95 -20.33 -21.82 22.43
CA ARG A 95 -20.56 -21.64 23.88
C ARG A 95 -20.41 -20.19 24.35
N PHE A 96 -19.85 -19.30 23.52
CA PHE A 96 -19.47 -17.93 23.90
C PHE A 96 -20.02 -16.86 22.94
N GLY A 97 -21.32 -16.90 22.68
CA GLY A 97 -22.05 -15.83 21.98
C GLY A 97 -21.86 -15.82 20.46
N TRP A 98 -21.37 -16.92 19.89
CA TRP A 98 -21.38 -17.19 18.46
C TRP A 98 -22.33 -18.36 18.17
N TRP A 99 -22.68 -18.55 16.91
CA TRP A 99 -23.14 -19.83 16.39
C TRP A 99 -22.40 -20.09 15.08
N GLY A 100 -22.41 -21.31 14.54
CA GLY A 100 -21.65 -21.58 13.33
C GLY A 100 -22.30 -22.58 12.40
N ALA A 101 -21.81 -22.58 11.16
CA ALA A 101 -22.16 -23.54 10.13
C ALA A 101 -20.91 -24.03 9.42
N CYS A 102 -21.03 -25.17 8.75
CA CYS A 102 -20.01 -25.69 7.84
C CYS A 102 -20.57 -25.69 6.42
N VAL A 103 -19.78 -25.22 5.47
CA VAL A 103 -20.02 -25.42 4.05
C VAL A 103 -18.80 -26.06 3.42
N ALA A 104 -19.01 -27.03 2.56
CA ALA A 104 -17.94 -27.66 1.80
C ALA A 104 -18.35 -27.83 0.34
N VAL A 105 -17.35 -27.92 -0.52
CA VAL A 105 -17.47 -28.18 -1.95
C VAL A 105 -16.55 -29.35 -2.26
N GLY A 106 -17.02 -30.27 -3.09
CA GLY A 106 -16.31 -31.51 -3.37
C GLY A 106 -16.68 -32.10 -4.72
N ASP A 107 -15.93 -33.12 -5.11
CA ASP A 107 -16.21 -33.90 -6.32
C ASP A 107 -17.58 -34.60 -6.19
N PRO A 108 -18.25 -34.97 -7.30
CA PRO A 108 -19.58 -35.58 -7.26
C PRO A 108 -19.63 -36.91 -6.48
N ASP A 109 -18.49 -37.60 -6.34
CA ASP A 109 -18.33 -38.82 -5.55
C ASP A 109 -18.37 -38.59 -4.02
N GLY A 110 -18.44 -37.32 -3.59
CA GLY A 110 -18.47 -36.93 -2.18
C GLY A 110 -17.10 -36.60 -1.58
N THR A 111 -16.02 -36.61 -2.35
CA THR A 111 -14.70 -36.22 -1.86
C THR A 111 -14.65 -34.70 -1.65
N LEU A 112 -14.44 -34.25 -0.40
CA LEU A 112 -14.35 -32.81 -0.10
C LEU A 112 -13.04 -32.23 -0.65
N ARG A 113 -13.14 -31.12 -1.39
CA ARG A 113 -12.01 -30.42 -2.01
C ARG A 113 -11.75 -29.07 -1.36
N ALA A 114 -12.80 -28.38 -0.92
CA ALA A 114 -12.71 -27.10 -0.27
C ALA A 114 -13.85 -26.88 0.74
N GLY A 115 -13.71 -25.89 1.63
CA GLY A 115 -14.77 -25.57 2.57
C GLY A 115 -14.48 -24.40 3.51
N ALA A 116 -15.46 -24.08 4.35
CA ALA A 116 -15.37 -23.05 5.36
C ALA A 116 -16.20 -23.41 6.59
N SER A 117 -15.59 -23.27 7.76
CA SER A 117 -16.29 -23.16 9.04
C SER A 117 -16.57 -21.69 9.31
N VAL A 118 -17.85 -21.33 9.31
CA VAL A 118 -18.34 -19.96 9.40
C VAL A 118 -18.87 -19.72 10.81
N LEU A 119 -18.41 -18.65 11.45
CA LEU A 119 -18.88 -18.18 12.74
C LEU A 119 -19.77 -16.95 12.55
N PHE A 120 -20.95 -16.99 13.12
CA PHE A 120 -21.91 -15.91 13.09
C PHE A 120 -22.06 -15.27 14.47
N ARG A 121 -22.20 -13.94 14.49
CA ARG A 121 -22.53 -13.19 15.71
C ARG A 121 -23.45 -12.03 15.40
N ARG A 122 -24.45 -11.84 16.25
CA ARG A 122 -25.35 -10.68 16.19
C ARG A 122 -24.82 -9.55 17.06
N MET A 123 -24.70 -8.36 16.49
CA MET A 123 -24.23 -7.14 17.18
C MET A 123 -25.03 -5.94 16.66
N ALA A 124 -25.67 -5.18 17.57
CA ALA A 124 -26.48 -4.01 17.23
C ALA A 124 -27.49 -4.25 16.08
N GLY A 125 -28.18 -5.40 16.11
CA GLY A 125 -29.18 -5.77 15.09
C GLY A 125 -28.61 -6.34 13.79
N LEU A 126 -27.29 -6.31 13.58
CA LEU A 126 -26.61 -6.85 12.41
C LEU A 126 -25.99 -8.21 12.69
N THR A 127 -25.99 -9.11 11.71
CA THR A 127 -25.27 -10.40 11.80
C THR A 127 -23.96 -10.29 11.02
N LEU A 128 -22.84 -10.54 11.69
CA LEU A 128 -21.51 -10.71 11.08
C LEU A 128 -21.30 -12.20 10.81
N ALA A 129 -20.91 -12.57 9.59
CA ALA A 129 -20.33 -13.86 9.27
C ALA A 129 -18.80 -13.74 9.24
N TYR A 130 -18.09 -14.62 9.91
CA TYR A 130 -16.63 -14.59 10.05
C TYR A 130 -16.02 -15.97 9.80
N VAL A 131 -15.06 -16.02 8.88
CA VAL A 131 -14.30 -17.23 8.52
C VAL A 131 -12.83 -17.04 8.93
N PRO A 132 -12.45 -17.39 10.18
CA PRO A 132 -11.09 -17.20 10.68
C PRO A 132 -10.10 -18.17 10.04
N ARG A 133 -9.01 -17.69 9.43
CA ARG A 133 -8.01 -18.54 8.76
C ARG A 133 -8.57 -19.40 7.63
N GLY A 134 -9.69 -18.97 7.05
CA GLY A 134 -10.31 -19.59 5.89
C GLY A 134 -10.92 -18.54 4.95
N PRO A 135 -11.60 -18.97 3.88
CA PRO A 135 -11.94 -20.35 3.55
C PRO A 135 -10.72 -21.24 3.22
N VAL A 136 -10.88 -22.55 3.39
CA VAL A 136 -9.88 -23.57 3.08
C VAL A 136 -10.14 -24.07 1.67
N THR A 137 -9.31 -23.65 0.73
CA THR A 137 -9.41 -24.00 -0.69
C THR A 137 -8.05 -23.91 -1.34
N ASP A 138 -7.89 -24.57 -2.49
CA ASP A 138 -6.88 -24.20 -3.46
C ASP A 138 -7.34 -22.93 -4.18
N TRP A 139 -6.66 -21.81 -3.93
CA TRP A 139 -6.98 -20.53 -4.53
C TRP A 139 -6.48 -20.40 -5.97
N THR A 140 -5.69 -21.36 -6.45
CA THR A 140 -5.22 -21.41 -7.84
C THR A 140 -6.23 -22.08 -8.78
N ASP A 141 -7.21 -22.82 -8.25
CA ASP A 141 -8.37 -23.35 -8.99
C ASP A 141 -9.53 -22.34 -8.94
N PRO A 142 -9.80 -21.59 -10.04
CA PRO A 142 -10.84 -20.57 -10.06
C PRO A 142 -12.24 -21.18 -9.98
N ALA A 143 -12.45 -22.39 -10.51
CA ALA A 143 -13.76 -23.05 -10.53
C ALA A 143 -14.14 -23.54 -9.13
N LEU A 144 -13.21 -24.18 -8.44
CA LEU A 144 -13.39 -24.62 -7.04
C LEU A 144 -13.61 -23.41 -6.12
N THR A 145 -12.79 -22.37 -6.27
CA THR A 145 -12.91 -21.13 -5.49
C THR A 145 -14.26 -20.45 -5.73
N ALA A 146 -14.69 -20.32 -6.97
CA ALA A 146 -15.99 -19.73 -7.30
C ALA A 146 -17.16 -20.53 -6.71
N ALA A 147 -17.12 -21.86 -6.83
CA ALA A 147 -18.13 -22.75 -6.25
C ALA A 147 -18.21 -22.61 -4.71
N LEU A 148 -17.05 -22.57 -4.05
CA LEU A 148 -16.99 -22.37 -2.59
C LEU A 148 -17.52 -21.01 -2.15
N LEU A 149 -17.12 -19.93 -2.83
CA LEU A 149 -17.57 -18.59 -2.49
C LEU A 149 -19.08 -18.43 -2.70
N ALA A 150 -19.65 -19.05 -3.74
CA ALA A 150 -21.09 -19.07 -3.97
C ALA A 150 -21.84 -19.86 -2.88
N ALA A 151 -21.32 -21.03 -2.47
CA ALA A 151 -21.88 -21.81 -1.37
C ALA A 151 -21.81 -21.04 -0.04
N LEU A 152 -20.68 -20.37 0.23
CA LEU A 152 -20.45 -19.56 1.41
C LEU A 152 -21.39 -18.35 1.46
N GLU A 153 -21.56 -17.63 0.35
CA GLU A 153 -22.49 -16.53 0.25
C GLU A 153 -23.93 -17.00 0.49
N THR A 154 -24.31 -18.15 -0.07
CA THR A 154 -25.64 -18.76 0.14
C THR A 154 -25.88 -19.05 1.62
N CYS A 155 -24.91 -19.67 2.30
CA CYS A 155 -24.98 -19.91 3.74
C CYS A 155 -25.11 -18.59 4.53
N CYS A 156 -24.31 -17.57 4.18
CA CYS A 156 -24.36 -16.28 4.84
C CYS A 156 -25.72 -15.57 4.67
N ARG A 157 -26.32 -15.66 3.48
CA ARG A 157 -27.66 -15.12 3.20
C ARG A 157 -28.76 -15.86 3.97
N GLN A 158 -28.68 -17.19 4.07
CA GLN A 158 -29.59 -17.99 4.91
C GLN A 158 -29.57 -17.55 6.38
N HIS A 159 -28.40 -17.17 6.89
CA HIS A 159 -28.24 -16.63 8.25
C HIS A 159 -28.40 -15.10 8.36
N ARG A 160 -28.87 -14.44 7.29
CA ARG A 160 -29.12 -12.98 7.23
C ARG A 160 -27.88 -12.16 7.62
N ALA A 161 -26.69 -12.61 7.23
CA ALA A 161 -25.45 -11.88 7.47
C ALA A 161 -25.42 -10.57 6.66
N ALA A 162 -25.05 -9.47 7.31
CA ALA A 162 -24.85 -8.18 6.66
C ALA A 162 -23.48 -8.08 5.98
N VAL A 163 -22.47 -8.72 6.58
CA VAL A 163 -21.07 -8.72 6.12
C VAL A 163 -20.50 -10.12 6.27
N LEU A 164 -19.79 -10.58 5.24
CA LEU A 164 -18.89 -11.74 5.31
C LEU A 164 -17.46 -11.25 5.46
N LYS A 165 -16.84 -11.55 6.60
CA LYS A 165 -15.43 -11.33 6.87
C LYS A 165 -14.67 -12.64 6.71
N ILE A 166 -13.60 -12.63 5.92
CA ILE A 166 -12.67 -13.76 5.78
C ILE A 166 -11.26 -13.32 6.19
N GLU A 167 -10.46 -14.24 6.70
CA GLU A 167 -9.03 -14.04 6.97
C GLU A 167 -8.26 -15.24 6.41
N PRO A 168 -8.13 -15.39 5.09
CA PRO A 168 -7.60 -16.62 4.51
C PRO A 168 -6.12 -16.83 4.84
N GLY A 169 -5.69 -18.10 4.83
CA GLY A 169 -4.29 -18.50 5.01
C GLY A 169 -3.37 -18.16 3.83
N LEU A 170 -3.62 -17.04 3.14
CA LEU A 170 -2.82 -16.58 2.01
C LEU A 170 -1.69 -15.67 2.49
N VAL A 171 -0.48 -15.92 2.01
CA VAL A 171 0.67 -15.02 2.22
C VAL A 171 0.41 -13.68 1.54
N ASP A 172 0.91 -12.59 2.14
CA ASP A 172 0.54 -11.24 1.71
C ASP A 172 1.27 -10.79 0.44
N THR A 173 0.81 -11.17 -0.74
CA THR A 173 1.38 -10.73 -2.04
C THR A 173 0.43 -9.81 -2.81
N PRO A 174 0.92 -8.99 -3.75
CA PRO A 174 0.06 -8.21 -4.64
C PRO A 174 -0.98 -9.08 -5.36
N GLU A 175 -0.59 -10.26 -5.81
CA GLU A 175 -1.41 -11.21 -6.56
C GLU A 175 -2.55 -11.74 -5.69
N HIS A 176 -2.27 -12.18 -4.46
CA HIS A 176 -3.31 -12.65 -3.55
C HIS A 176 -4.28 -11.53 -3.13
N ARG A 177 -3.80 -10.30 -2.97
CA ARG A 177 -4.67 -9.14 -2.71
C ARG A 177 -5.57 -8.82 -3.91
N ALA A 178 -5.02 -8.87 -5.13
CA ALA A 178 -5.77 -8.67 -6.36
C ALA A 178 -6.81 -9.78 -6.58
N LEU A 179 -6.45 -11.03 -6.30
CA LEU A 179 -7.33 -12.19 -6.35
C LEU A 179 -8.54 -12.02 -5.42
N LEU A 180 -8.33 -11.63 -4.17
CA LEU A 180 -9.42 -11.36 -3.22
C LEU A 180 -10.30 -10.18 -3.68
N ALA A 181 -9.68 -9.11 -4.18
CA ALA A 181 -10.42 -7.95 -4.72
C ALA A 181 -11.29 -8.33 -5.93
N GLY A 182 -10.76 -9.16 -6.84
CA GLY A 182 -11.49 -9.68 -8.00
C GLY A 182 -12.70 -10.53 -7.63
N GLN A 183 -12.67 -11.17 -6.45
CA GLN A 183 -13.79 -11.93 -5.88
C GLN A 183 -14.80 -11.07 -5.08
N GLY A 184 -14.71 -9.74 -5.19
CA GLY A 184 -15.63 -8.79 -4.56
C GLY A 184 -15.38 -8.56 -3.08
N PHE A 185 -14.21 -8.94 -2.56
CA PHE A 185 -13.81 -8.60 -1.19
C PHE A 185 -13.06 -7.27 -1.14
N GLN A 186 -13.15 -6.59 -0.01
CA GLN A 186 -12.45 -5.34 0.28
C GLN A 186 -11.56 -5.51 1.52
N PRO A 187 -10.36 -4.90 1.57
CA PRO A 187 -9.52 -4.97 2.77
C PRO A 187 -10.28 -4.43 3.99
N SER A 188 -10.28 -5.19 5.08
CA SER A 188 -10.89 -4.73 6.32
C SER A 188 -9.96 -3.78 7.07
N GLN A 189 -10.54 -2.77 7.72
CA GLN A 189 -9.78 -1.83 8.56
C GLN A 189 -9.22 -2.47 9.83
N HIS A 190 -9.76 -3.63 10.22
CA HIS A 190 -9.40 -4.34 11.43
C HIS A 190 -9.25 -5.84 11.15
N THR A 191 -8.04 -6.36 11.40
CA THR A 191 -7.77 -7.79 11.42
C THR A 191 -8.12 -8.35 12.79
N VAL A 192 -8.67 -9.55 12.84
CA VAL A 192 -8.97 -10.25 14.10
C VAL A 192 -7.82 -11.18 14.46
N GLN A 193 -7.26 -11.92 13.50
CA GLN A 193 -6.08 -12.76 13.72
C GLN A 193 -4.78 -11.98 13.46
N PRO A 194 -3.68 -12.28 14.19
CA PRO A 194 -2.38 -11.70 13.91
C PRO A 194 -1.94 -11.91 12.45
N ARG A 195 -1.58 -10.83 11.77
CA ARG A 195 -1.14 -10.89 10.38
C ARG A 195 0.27 -11.43 10.21
N SER A 196 1.11 -11.32 11.22
CA SER A 196 2.50 -11.75 11.17
C SER A 196 2.79 -12.76 12.26
N THR A 197 3.58 -13.79 11.95
CA THR A 197 3.97 -14.86 12.86
C THR A 197 5.42 -15.31 12.63
N ILE A 198 5.95 -16.16 13.51
CA ILE A 198 7.20 -16.91 13.32
C ILE A 198 6.88 -18.40 13.24
N VAL A 199 7.27 -19.04 12.14
CA VAL A 199 7.09 -20.49 11.91
C VAL A 199 8.44 -21.19 12.00
N LEU A 200 8.53 -22.20 12.86
CA LEU A 200 9.70 -23.04 13.04
C LEU A 200 9.56 -24.31 12.20
N ASP A 201 10.66 -24.72 11.56
CA ASP A 201 10.84 -26.08 11.08
C ASP A 201 11.30 -26.97 12.25
N ILE A 202 10.47 -27.95 12.61
CA ILE A 202 10.71 -28.90 13.71
C ILE A 202 10.97 -30.32 13.20
N GLN A 203 11.33 -30.48 11.92
CA GLN A 203 11.74 -31.77 11.36
C GLN A 203 13.20 -32.09 11.71
N GLY A 204 13.49 -33.39 11.87
CA GLY A 204 14.81 -33.93 12.19
C GLY A 204 14.97 -34.35 13.66
N GLU A 205 16.22 -34.58 14.04
CA GLU A 205 16.60 -34.91 15.41
C GLU A 205 16.53 -33.69 16.33
N GLU A 206 16.29 -33.93 17.63
CA GLU A 206 16.14 -32.86 18.61
C GLU A 206 17.32 -31.88 18.64
N GLU A 207 18.56 -32.39 18.55
CA GLU A 207 19.74 -31.52 18.56
C GLU A 207 19.84 -30.66 17.29
N ALA A 208 19.38 -31.16 16.13
CA ALA A 208 19.33 -30.37 14.90
C ALA A 208 18.32 -29.22 15.01
N ILE A 209 17.16 -29.47 15.63
CA ILE A 209 16.16 -28.43 15.90
C ILE A 209 16.72 -27.40 16.88
N LEU A 210 17.39 -27.85 17.95
CA LEU A 210 18.05 -26.95 18.90
C LEU A 210 19.09 -26.08 18.20
N GLN A 211 19.93 -26.64 17.33
CA GLN A 211 20.99 -25.91 16.62
C GLN A 211 20.46 -24.74 15.76
N ARG A 212 19.21 -24.82 15.27
CA ARG A 212 18.53 -23.71 14.57
C ARG A 212 18.11 -22.55 15.49
N MET A 213 18.11 -22.75 16.81
CA MET A 213 17.81 -21.71 17.80
C MET A 213 19.05 -20.89 18.14
N LYS A 214 18.88 -19.68 18.67
CA LYS A 214 19.99 -18.88 19.20
C LYS A 214 20.68 -19.59 20.37
N SER A 215 21.99 -19.44 20.48
CA SER A 215 22.82 -20.10 21.51
C SER A 215 22.30 -19.86 22.93
N LYS A 216 21.90 -18.63 23.25
CA LYS A 216 21.30 -18.25 24.53
C LYS A 216 19.98 -18.99 24.83
N TRP A 217 19.16 -19.29 23.83
CA TRP A 217 17.90 -20.01 24.01
C TRP A 217 18.15 -21.49 24.30
N ARG A 218 19.05 -22.13 23.53
CA ARG A 218 19.51 -23.50 23.83
C ARG A 218 20.06 -23.61 25.24
N TYR A 219 20.88 -22.64 25.65
CA TYR A 219 21.42 -22.57 27.00
C TYR A 219 20.30 -22.43 28.05
N ASN A 220 19.34 -21.52 27.84
CA ASN A 220 18.23 -21.29 28.77
C ASN A 220 17.30 -22.50 28.92
N ILE A 221 17.07 -23.25 27.84
CA ILE A 221 16.32 -24.52 27.88
C ILE A 221 17.03 -25.51 28.83
N ARG A 222 18.35 -25.70 28.67
CA ARG A 222 19.15 -26.58 29.53
C ARG A 222 19.28 -26.03 30.95
N LEU A 223 19.35 -24.70 31.10
CA LEU A 223 19.43 -24.03 32.40
C LEU A 223 18.16 -24.25 33.23
N ALA A 224 16.97 -24.22 32.61
CA ALA A 224 15.71 -24.45 33.31
C ALA A 224 15.69 -25.81 34.01
N ALA A 225 16.08 -26.87 33.30
CA ALA A 225 16.20 -28.21 33.86
C ALA A 225 17.23 -28.26 35.02
N ARG A 226 18.42 -27.68 34.84
CA ARG A 226 19.44 -27.60 35.91
C ARG A 226 18.99 -26.82 37.13
N LYS A 227 18.09 -25.84 36.95
CA LYS A 227 17.50 -25.04 38.03
C LYS A 227 16.24 -25.68 38.63
N GLY A 228 15.94 -26.94 38.29
CA GLY A 228 14.87 -27.73 38.88
C GLY A 228 13.47 -27.43 38.33
N VAL A 229 13.37 -26.77 37.16
CA VAL A 229 12.07 -26.59 36.50
C VAL A 229 11.66 -27.87 35.81
N THR A 230 10.46 -28.36 36.11
CA THR A 230 9.84 -29.51 35.44
C THR A 230 8.69 -29.04 34.56
N VAL A 231 8.45 -29.74 33.44
CA VAL A 231 7.31 -29.48 32.56
C VAL A 231 6.49 -30.76 32.41
N ARG A 232 5.18 -30.65 32.59
CA ARG A 232 4.23 -31.77 32.40
C ARG A 232 2.99 -31.34 31.64
N GLU A 233 2.26 -32.32 31.09
CA GLU A 233 0.91 -32.09 30.61
C GLU A 233 -0.01 -31.77 31.81
N ALA A 234 -0.83 -30.73 31.63
CA ALA A 234 -1.79 -30.29 32.63
C ALA A 234 -3.03 -31.19 32.60
N THR A 235 -3.57 -31.43 33.78
CA THR A 235 -4.86 -32.08 33.97
C THR A 235 -5.96 -31.04 34.10
N ARG A 236 -7.22 -31.48 34.07
CA ARG A 236 -8.37 -30.59 34.30
C ARG A 236 -8.31 -29.89 35.67
N ALA A 237 -7.70 -30.51 36.68
CA ALA A 237 -7.52 -29.93 38.02
C ALA A 237 -6.53 -28.76 38.04
N ASP A 238 -5.67 -28.63 37.04
CA ASP A 238 -4.69 -27.55 36.94
C ASP A 238 -5.27 -26.26 36.32
N LEU A 239 -6.47 -26.33 35.72
CA LEU A 239 -7.08 -25.19 35.01
C LEU A 239 -7.26 -23.93 35.87
N PRO A 240 -7.65 -24.01 37.16
CA PRO A 240 -7.67 -22.82 38.03
C PRO A 240 -6.30 -22.15 38.17
N HIS A 241 -5.21 -22.93 38.29
CA HIS A 241 -3.85 -22.39 38.36
C HIS A 241 -3.42 -21.76 37.04
N ILE A 242 -3.77 -22.38 35.91
CA ILE A 242 -3.50 -21.83 34.58
C ILE A 242 -4.28 -20.52 34.38
N HIS A 243 -5.54 -20.47 34.81
CA HIS A 243 -6.34 -19.24 34.76
C HIS A 243 -5.76 -18.13 35.63
N ALA A 244 -5.28 -18.45 36.84
CA ALA A 244 -4.60 -17.49 37.70
C ALA A 244 -3.32 -16.94 37.04
N LEU A 245 -2.50 -17.79 36.42
CA LEU A 245 -1.33 -17.35 35.65
C LEU A 245 -1.73 -16.45 34.46
N MET A 246 -2.83 -16.78 33.76
CA MET A 246 -3.36 -15.96 32.67
C MET A 246 -3.83 -14.60 33.17
N ALA A 247 -4.52 -14.55 34.31
CA ALA A 247 -4.94 -13.32 34.97
C ALA A 247 -3.74 -12.44 35.35
N GLU A 248 -2.72 -13.01 36.02
CA GLU A 248 -1.49 -12.30 36.36
C GLU A 248 -0.78 -11.76 35.11
N THR A 249 -0.72 -12.55 34.04
CA THR A 249 -0.12 -12.13 32.75
C THR A 249 -0.95 -11.03 32.10
N GLY A 250 -2.28 -11.14 32.11
CA GLY A 250 -3.21 -10.17 31.53
C GLY A 250 -3.19 -8.82 32.24
N GLU A 251 -3.13 -8.82 33.57
CA GLU A 251 -2.96 -7.61 34.39
C GLU A 251 -1.62 -6.94 34.11
N ARG A 252 -0.53 -7.72 34.10
CA ARG A 252 0.82 -7.21 33.84
C ARG A 252 0.96 -6.59 32.44
N ASP A 253 0.45 -7.28 31.43
CA ASP A 253 0.68 -6.93 30.02
C ASP A 253 -0.51 -6.16 29.40
N GLY A 254 -1.56 -5.86 30.18
CA GLY A 254 -2.67 -4.98 29.82
C GLY A 254 -3.65 -5.56 28.79
N PHE A 255 -3.98 -6.86 28.88
CA PHE A 255 -4.94 -7.51 27.97
C PHE A 255 -6.04 -8.29 28.70
N GLY A 256 -7.20 -8.41 28.04
CA GLY A 256 -8.36 -9.14 28.58
C GLY A 256 -8.16 -10.65 28.54
N VAL A 257 -8.40 -11.30 29.67
CA VAL A 257 -8.34 -12.76 29.84
C VAL A 257 -9.74 -13.35 29.69
N HIS A 258 -9.84 -14.53 29.09
CA HIS A 258 -11.14 -15.20 28.98
C HIS A 258 -11.63 -15.68 30.35
N ALA A 259 -12.95 -15.88 30.49
CA ALA A 259 -13.52 -16.45 31.70
C ALA A 259 -13.01 -17.90 31.90
N PRO A 260 -12.89 -18.41 33.14
CA PRO A 260 -12.40 -19.76 33.43
C PRO A 260 -13.08 -20.85 32.59
N GLU A 261 -14.39 -20.73 32.37
CA GLU A 261 -15.21 -21.67 31.61
C GLU A 261 -14.75 -21.80 30.15
N TYR A 262 -14.13 -20.75 29.60
CA TYR A 262 -13.57 -20.76 28.25
C TYR A 262 -12.37 -21.71 28.16
N TYR A 263 -11.47 -21.67 29.15
CA TYR A 263 -10.32 -22.55 29.20
C TYR A 263 -10.73 -23.99 29.50
N THR A 264 -11.72 -24.21 30.37
CA THR A 264 -12.30 -25.53 30.61
C THR A 264 -12.93 -26.10 29.33
N ALA A 265 -13.73 -25.31 28.62
CA ALA A 265 -14.31 -25.74 27.35
C ALA A 265 -13.24 -26.04 26.29
N ALA A 266 -12.20 -25.21 26.19
CA ALA A 266 -11.09 -25.45 25.27
C ALA A 266 -10.31 -26.72 25.63
N PHE A 267 -10.04 -26.95 26.92
CA PHE A 267 -9.40 -28.16 27.41
C PHE A 267 -10.21 -29.40 27.03
N ASP A 268 -11.48 -29.43 27.40
CA ASP A 268 -12.38 -30.57 27.17
C ASP A 268 -12.56 -30.88 25.68
N LEU A 269 -12.50 -29.86 24.81
CA LEU A 269 -12.67 -30.04 23.36
C LEU A 269 -11.39 -30.46 22.63
N PHE A 270 -10.24 -29.90 22.98
CA PHE A 270 -9.01 -30.05 22.19
C PHE A 270 -8.04 -31.08 22.76
N VAL A 271 -7.86 -31.15 24.09
CA VAL A 271 -6.84 -32.02 24.71
C VAL A 271 -6.98 -33.50 24.35
N PRO A 272 -8.20 -34.07 24.24
CA PRO A 272 -8.35 -35.48 23.89
C PRO A 272 -7.71 -35.89 22.56
N GLU A 273 -7.58 -34.98 21.59
CA GLU A 273 -7.15 -35.34 20.23
C GLU A 273 -6.07 -34.42 19.65
N SER A 274 -6.26 -33.11 19.76
CA SER A 274 -5.54 -32.12 18.95
C SER A 274 -4.98 -30.95 19.74
N GLY A 275 -4.85 -31.07 21.06
CA GLY A 275 -4.28 -30.02 21.89
C GLY A 275 -3.54 -30.53 23.11
N VAL A 276 -2.74 -29.65 23.71
CA VAL A 276 -2.09 -29.89 25.00
C VAL A 276 -2.02 -28.59 25.77
N PHE A 277 -2.24 -28.69 27.08
CA PHE A 277 -1.92 -27.65 28.04
C PHE A 277 -0.66 -28.13 28.77
N LEU A 278 0.41 -27.33 28.74
CA LEU A 278 1.65 -27.66 29.42
C LEU A 278 1.84 -26.71 30.60
N LEU A 279 2.25 -27.26 31.73
CA LEU A 279 2.53 -26.53 32.96
C LEU A 279 4.01 -26.69 33.34
N ALA A 280 4.67 -25.57 33.62
CA ALA A 280 6.02 -25.54 34.18
C ALA A 280 5.97 -25.23 35.66
N GLU A 281 6.66 -26.05 36.44
CA GLU A 281 6.63 -26.00 37.90
C GLU A 281 8.05 -25.96 38.47
N TYR A 282 8.18 -25.38 39.66
CA TYR A 282 9.38 -25.46 40.48
C TYR A 282 8.96 -25.76 41.92
N GLN A 283 9.48 -26.83 42.51
CA GLN A 283 9.11 -27.27 43.87
C GLN A 283 7.59 -27.44 44.07
N GLY A 284 6.88 -27.89 43.03
CA GLY A 284 5.42 -28.06 43.05
C GLY A 284 4.61 -26.78 42.80
N GLU A 285 5.27 -25.62 42.68
CA GLU A 285 4.60 -24.35 42.41
C GLU A 285 4.49 -24.08 40.90
N PRO A 286 3.28 -23.80 40.36
CA PRO A 286 3.10 -23.38 38.98
C PRO A 286 3.78 -22.04 38.68
N LEU A 287 4.67 -22.04 37.70
CA LEU A 287 5.40 -20.85 37.26
C LEU A 287 4.91 -20.30 35.93
N ALA A 288 4.53 -21.17 34.99
CA ALA A 288 4.09 -20.78 33.65
C ALA A 288 3.25 -21.89 33.00
N ALA A 289 2.42 -21.53 32.04
CA ALA A 289 1.63 -22.46 31.26
C ALA A 289 1.52 -22.03 29.79
N ILE A 290 1.46 -23.00 28.87
CA ILE A 290 1.15 -22.75 27.46
C ILE A 290 0.11 -23.73 26.93
N VAL A 291 -0.63 -23.32 25.91
CA VAL A 291 -1.60 -24.14 25.19
C VAL A 291 -1.18 -24.22 23.73
N VAL A 292 -1.07 -25.45 23.25
CA VAL A 292 -0.69 -25.75 21.87
C VAL A 292 -1.78 -26.57 21.21
N LEU A 293 -2.19 -26.17 20.01
CA LEU A 293 -3.19 -26.88 19.21
C LEU A 293 -2.56 -27.38 17.91
N LEU A 294 -2.89 -28.60 17.50
CA LEU A 294 -2.40 -29.25 16.29
C LEU A 294 -3.48 -29.21 15.20
N SER A 295 -3.10 -28.86 13.97
CA SER A 295 -3.96 -28.98 12.78
C SER A 295 -3.09 -29.34 11.57
N GLY A 296 -3.45 -30.44 10.89
CA GLY A 296 -2.62 -30.98 9.82
C GLY A 296 -1.21 -31.28 10.31
N ASP A 297 -0.20 -30.75 9.63
CA ASP A 297 1.22 -30.91 9.98
C ASP A 297 1.80 -29.76 10.84
N THR A 298 0.94 -28.87 11.37
CA THR A 298 1.36 -27.65 12.06
C THR A 298 0.77 -27.57 13.47
N ALA A 299 1.64 -27.35 14.46
CA ALA A 299 1.25 -27.04 15.83
C ALA A 299 1.32 -25.52 16.09
N TYR A 300 0.34 -24.98 16.81
CA TYR A 300 0.16 -23.54 17.03
C TYR A 300 0.24 -23.21 18.51
N TYR A 301 1.12 -22.28 18.88
CA TYR A 301 1.21 -21.71 20.23
C TYR A 301 0.09 -20.68 20.46
N VAL A 302 -1.08 -21.13 20.95
CA VAL A 302 -2.30 -20.32 20.98
C VAL A 302 -2.37 -19.38 22.18
N TRP A 303 -2.12 -19.89 23.38
CA TRP A 303 -2.16 -19.13 24.62
C TRP A 303 -0.95 -19.43 25.49
N GLY A 304 -0.46 -18.45 26.22
CA GLY A 304 0.57 -18.66 27.22
C GLY A 304 0.54 -17.62 28.32
N ALA A 305 1.01 -18.03 29.49
CA ALA A 305 1.02 -17.25 30.71
C ALA A 305 2.24 -17.59 31.56
N SER A 306 2.74 -16.63 32.31
CA SER A 306 3.85 -16.85 33.25
C SER A 306 3.82 -15.86 34.39
N SER A 307 4.19 -16.35 35.56
CA SER A 307 4.32 -15.56 36.77
C SER A 307 5.55 -14.65 36.75
N ASN A 308 5.57 -13.67 37.64
CA ASN A 308 6.75 -12.84 37.91
C ASN A 308 7.77 -13.52 38.82
N ARG A 309 7.37 -14.60 39.49
CA ARG A 309 8.21 -15.39 40.40
C ARG A 309 9.19 -16.25 39.60
N GLU A 310 10.40 -16.45 40.13
CA GLU A 310 11.39 -17.40 39.60
C GLU A 310 11.71 -17.27 38.08
N ARG A 311 11.55 -16.07 37.50
CA ARG A 311 11.81 -15.82 36.07
C ARG A 311 13.24 -16.18 35.63
N ASN A 312 14.20 -16.01 36.54
CA ASN A 312 15.60 -16.39 36.37
C ASN A 312 15.82 -17.90 36.18
N ARG A 313 14.79 -18.73 36.37
CA ARG A 313 14.78 -20.18 36.09
C ARG A 313 14.32 -20.55 34.68
N MET A 314 13.93 -19.57 33.86
CA MET A 314 13.59 -19.77 32.45
C MET A 314 12.42 -20.75 32.15
N PRO A 315 11.31 -20.76 32.93
CA PRO A 315 10.22 -21.73 32.75
C PRO A 315 9.58 -21.67 31.35
N ASN A 316 9.48 -20.48 30.77
CA ASN A 316 8.94 -20.29 29.42
C ASN A 316 9.78 -20.97 28.32
N HIS A 317 11.10 -21.04 28.49
CA HIS A 317 11.98 -21.72 27.52
C HIS A 317 11.77 -23.25 27.59
N ALA A 318 11.64 -23.79 28.81
CA ALA A 318 11.34 -25.20 29.02
C ALA A 318 9.97 -25.59 28.42
N LEU A 319 8.95 -24.75 28.61
CA LEU A 319 7.61 -24.97 28.05
C LEU A 319 7.63 -25.05 26.52
N GLN A 320 8.24 -24.07 25.86
CA GLN A 320 8.31 -24.05 24.40
C GLN A 320 9.06 -25.27 23.86
N TRP A 321 10.14 -25.69 24.52
CA TRP A 321 10.86 -26.91 24.13
C TRP A 321 10.02 -28.18 24.33
N ALA A 322 9.29 -28.28 25.45
CA ALA A 322 8.37 -29.40 25.67
C ALA A 322 7.24 -29.43 24.64
N ALA A 323 6.70 -28.26 24.26
CA ALA A 323 5.70 -28.13 23.21
C ALA A 323 6.21 -28.55 21.83
N ILE A 324 7.43 -28.15 21.46
CA ILE A 324 8.06 -28.55 20.19
C ILE A 324 8.23 -30.07 20.13
N ARG A 325 8.69 -30.69 21.23
CA ARG A 325 8.80 -32.15 21.34
C ARG A 325 7.45 -32.85 21.25
N TRP A 326 6.45 -32.36 21.97
CA TRP A 326 5.08 -32.87 21.90
C TRP A 326 4.53 -32.79 20.48
N ALA A 327 4.70 -31.65 19.80
CA ALA A 327 4.24 -31.46 18.43
C ALA A 327 4.90 -32.45 17.46
N ARG A 328 6.22 -32.64 17.57
CA ARG A 328 6.98 -33.63 16.78
C ARG A 328 6.49 -35.05 17.02
N GLN A 329 6.26 -35.43 18.29
CA GLN A 329 5.73 -36.75 18.65
C GLN A 329 4.34 -37.00 18.05
N ARG A 330 3.55 -35.94 17.86
CA ARG A 330 2.24 -35.98 17.19
C ARG A 330 2.31 -35.85 15.66
N GLY A 331 3.51 -35.88 15.08
CA GLY A 331 3.72 -35.87 13.63
C GLY A 331 3.74 -34.47 12.98
N ALA A 332 3.74 -33.40 13.77
CA ALA A 332 3.86 -32.05 13.24
C ALA A 332 5.26 -31.82 12.65
N ARG A 333 5.31 -31.14 11.50
CA ARG A 333 6.53 -30.70 10.81
C ARG A 333 6.85 -29.25 11.11
N ARG A 334 5.83 -28.46 11.45
CA ARG A 334 5.94 -27.01 11.68
C ARG A 334 5.41 -26.64 13.06
N TYR A 335 6.04 -25.65 13.68
CA TYR A 335 5.58 -25.04 14.92
C TYR A 335 5.40 -23.54 14.74
N ASP A 336 4.16 -23.08 14.71
CA ASP A 336 3.78 -21.67 14.56
C ASP A 336 3.71 -21.02 15.95
N LEU A 337 4.65 -20.11 16.23
CA LEU A 337 4.72 -19.37 17.47
C LEU A 337 3.60 -18.33 17.61
N TRP A 338 2.71 -18.20 16.63
CA TRP A 338 1.61 -17.24 16.57
C TRP A 338 2.07 -15.77 16.61
N GLY A 339 1.10 -14.87 16.73
CA GLY A 339 1.24 -13.43 16.51
C GLY A 339 2.52 -12.76 17.02
N ILE A 340 3.16 -12.02 16.12
CA ILE A 340 4.19 -11.00 16.39
C ILE A 340 3.68 -9.62 15.91
N PRO A 341 4.34 -8.50 16.27
CA PRO A 341 4.02 -7.20 15.68
C PRO A 341 3.97 -7.25 14.14
N ASP A 342 2.90 -6.73 13.52
CA ASP A 342 2.76 -6.76 12.06
C ASP A 342 3.84 -5.93 11.38
N GLU A 343 4.37 -4.93 12.08
CA GLU A 343 5.49 -4.10 11.66
C GLU A 343 6.71 -4.96 11.27
N LEU A 344 6.97 -6.05 12.00
CA LEU A 344 8.07 -6.96 11.69
C LEU A 344 7.81 -7.79 10.45
N GLY A 345 6.57 -8.25 10.25
CA GLY A 345 6.23 -8.92 9.00
C GLY A 345 6.21 -7.98 7.81
N GLN A 346 5.96 -6.68 8.00
CA GLN A 346 6.12 -5.68 6.94
C GLN A 346 7.60 -5.47 6.58
N VAL A 347 8.49 -5.48 7.57
CA VAL A 347 9.94 -5.47 7.33
C VAL A 347 10.36 -6.73 6.58
N ALA A 348 9.94 -7.91 7.03
CA ALA A 348 10.18 -9.19 6.35
C ALA A 348 9.70 -9.16 4.89
N TYR A 349 8.46 -8.72 4.66
CA TYR A 349 7.91 -8.55 3.31
C TYR A 349 8.74 -7.60 2.45
N GLY A 350 9.27 -6.53 3.05
CA GLY A 350 10.17 -5.59 2.38
C GLY A 350 11.50 -6.22 1.96
N LEU A 351 12.14 -6.98 2.84
CA LEU A 351 13.41 -7.66 2.58
C LEU A 351 13.32 -8.68 1.44
N ASP A 352 12.16 -9.35 1.31
CA ASP A 352 11.90 -10.28 0.20
C ASP A 352 11.43 -9.57 -1.10
N GLY A 353 11.50 -8.24 -1.18
CA GLY A 353 11.06 -7.51 -2.36
C GLY A 353 9.55 -7.59 -2.62
N GLY A 354 8.77 -8.04 -1.64
CA GLY A 354 7.32 -8.15 -1.71
C GLY A 354 6.77 -9.42 -2.36
N ARG A 355 7.57 -10.48 -2.50
CA ARG A 355 7.16 -11.76 -3.09
C ARG A 355 6.44 -12.69 -2.11
N GLY A 356 6.44 -12.35 -0.82
CA GLY A 356 5.72 -13.08 0.23
C GLY A 356 6.42 -14.35 0.70
N GLN A 357 7.72 -14.50 0.42
CA GLN A 357 8.53 -15.59 0.92
C GLN A 357 8.82 -15.43 2.42
N PRO A 358 8.85 -16.52 3.19
CA PRO A 358 9.26 -16.48 4.59
C PRO A 358 10.70 -15.96 4.74
N VAL A 359 10.92 -15.00 5.63
CA VAL A 359 12.26 -14.44 5.91
C VAL A 359 12.75 -14.94 7.26
N PRO A 360 13.98 -15.48 7.39
CA PRO A 360 14.52 -15.89 8.68
C PRO A 360 14.44 -14.78 9.73
N ALA A 361 13.96 -15.09 10.92
CA ALA A 361 13.76 -14.10 11.98
C ALA A 361 15.06 -13.39 12.41
N GLU A 362 16.20 -14.05 12.23
CA GLU A 362 17.54 -13.53 12.50
C GLU A 362 18.04 -12.53 11.45
N GLN A 363 17.50 -12.56 10.23
CA GLN A 363 17.86 -11.63 9.15
C GLN A 363 17.09 -10.32 9.25
N LEU A 364 16.12 -10.21 10.18
CA LEU A 364 15.43 -8.95 10.40
C LEU A 364 16.40 -7.92 11.03
N PRO A 365 16.57 -6.73 10.43
CA PRO A 365 17.51 -5.71 10.88
C PRO A 365 16.95 -4.95 12.09
N VAL A 366 16.81 -5.64 13.22
CA VAL A 366 16.15 -5.11 14.42
C VAL A 366 17.08 -5.23 15.62
N ASP A 367 17.44 -4.10 16.22
CA ASP A 367 18.12 -4.12 17.52
C ASP A 367 17.14 -4.52 18.63
N LEU A 368 17.35 -5.72 19.15
CA LEU A 368 16.52 -6.36 20.15
C LEU A 368 16.61 -5.67 21.51
N GLU A 369 17.73 -5.05 21.87
CA GLU A 369 17.93 -4.43 23.19
C GLU A 369 17.13 -3.13 23.31
N GLN A 370 16.86 -2.50 22.18
CA GLN A 370 16.18 -1.21 22.13
C GLN A 370 14.67 -1.32 21.84
N LEU A 371 14.13 -2.51 21.56
CA LEU A 371 12.69 -2.71 21.39
C LEU A 371 11.85 -2.25 22.61
N PRO A 372 10.63 -1.73 22.41
CA PRO A 372 9.78 -1.34 23.53
C PRO A 372 9.34 -2.56 24.34
N GLY A 373 9.07 -2.36 25.64
CA GLY A 373 8.56 -3.40 26.53
C GLY A 373 7.07 -3.72 26.33
N GLU A 374 6.32 -2.79 25.75
CA GLU A 374 4.86 -2.86 25.65
C GLU A 374 4.36 -3.64 24.41
N GLY A 375 3.10 -4.08 24.43
CA GLY A 375 2.48 -4.80 23.31
C GLY A 375 3.16 -6.13 22.98
N LEU A 376 3.19 -6.50 21.70
CA LEU A 376 3.78 -7.78 21.25
C LEU A 376 5.32 -7.73 21.11
N TRP A 377 5.98 -6.63 21.48
CA TRP A 377 7.43 -6.46 21.29
C TRP A 377 8.27 -7.31 22.24
N GLY A 378 7.89 -7.35 23.53
CA GLY A 378 8.48 -8.29 24.50
C GLY A 378 8.26 -9.75 24.09
N VAL A 379 7.09 -10.04 23.52
CA VAL A 379 6.75 -11.37 22.99
C VAL A 379 7.61 -11.73 21.78
N TYR A 380 7.86 -10.79 20.86
CA TYR A 380 8.77 -11.03 19.73
C TYR A 380 10.20 -11.30 20.19
N ARG A 381 10.75 -10.50 21.12
CA ARG A 381 12.09 -10.72 21.72
C ARG A 381 12.27 -12.16 22.19
N PHE A 382 11.23 -12.70 22.84
CA PHE A 382 11.18 -14.08 23.30
C PHE A 382 11.11 -15.08 22.13
N LYS A 383 10.17 -14.90 21.20
CA LYS A 383 9.88 -15.85 20.11
C LYS A 383 11.02 -16.00 19.11
N GLN A 384 11.66 -14.91 18.69
CA GLN A 384 12.72 -14.94 17.66
C GLN A 384 13.99 -15.69 18.08
N GLY A 385 14.21 -15.89 19.38
CA GLY A 385 15.34 -16.69 19.84
C GLY A 385 15.22 -18.19 19.55
N PHE A 386 14.01 -18.69 19.26
CA PHE A 386 13.78 -20.05 18.79
C PHE A 386 14.09 -20.25 17.29
N GLY A 387 14.50 -19.19 16.59
CA GLY A 387 14.79 -19.23 15.15
C GLY A 387 13.52 -19.14 14.29
N GLY A 388 13.54 -19.83 13.16
CA GLY A 388 12.42 -19.92 12.22
C GLY A 388 12.25 -18.70 11.31
N HIS A 389 11.14 -18.67 10.59
CA HIS A 389 10.87 -17.70 9.53
C HIS A 389 9.65 -16.86 9.85
N VAL A 390 9.77 -15.55 9.62
CA VAL A 390 8.66 -14.61 9.69
C VAL A 390 7.78 -14.78 8.46
N VAL A 391 6.50 -15.03 8.70
CA VAL A 391 5.48 -15.15 7.66
C VAL A 391 4.41 -14.10 7.89
N ARG A 392 4.02 -13.41 6.82
CA ARG A 392 2.98 -12.38 6.84
C ARG A 392 1.80 -12.76 5.93
N TRP A 393 0.61 -12.70 6.48
CA TRP A 393 -0.65 -13.06 5.86
C TRP A 393 -1.43 -11.83 5.35
N VAL A 394 -2.28 -12.02 4.33
CA VAL A 394 -3.11 -10.96 3.71
C VAL A 394 -4.03 -10.23 4.69
N GLY A 395 -4.33 -10.84 5.84
CA GLY A 395 -5.19 -10.28 6.88
C GLY A 395 -6.68 -10.39 6.56
N ALA A 396 -7.49 -9.52 7.15
CA ALA A 396 -8.95 -9.55 7.03
C ALA A 396 -9.49 -8.84 5.79
N TRP A 397 -10.49 -9.46 5.19
CA TRP A 397 -11.21 -8.99 4.01
C TRP A 397 -12.71 -9.11 4.22
N ASP A 398 -13.45 -8.07 3.86
CA ASP A 398 -14.90 -7.95 4.04
C ASP A 398 -15.60 -7.94 2.69
N ARG A 399 -16.66 -8.73 2.55
CA ARG A 399 -17.61 -8.66 1.43
C ARG A 399 -18.97 -8.20 1.95
N PRO A 400 -19.50 -7.05 1.46
CA PRO A 400 -20.81 -6.58 1.86
C PRO A 400 -21.88 -7.48 1.26
N LEU A 401 -22.77 -8.03 2.10
CA LEU A 401 -23.90 -8.87 1.67
C LEU A 401 -25.23 -8.11 1.74
N GLN A 402 -25.35 -7.19 2.69
CA GLN A 402 -26.47 -6.26 2.80
C GLN A 402 -25.95 -4.82 2.76
N PRO A 403 -26.25 -4.01 1.75
CA PRO A 403 -25.61 -2.70 1.56
C PRO A 403 -25.71 -1.76 2.76
N VAL A 404 -26.92 -1.64 3.36
CA VAL A 404 -27.16 -0.76 4.51
C VAL A 404 -26.49 -1.31 5.76
N GLY A 405 -26.66 -2.61 6.04
CA GLY A 405 -26.04 -3.26 7.19
C GLY A 405 -24.51 -3.21 7.15
N ALA A 406 -23.92 -3.39 5.96
CA ALA A 406 -22.48 -3.30 5.77
C ALA A 406 -21.94 -1.90 6.03
N ARG A 407 -22.64 -0.84 5.57
CA ARG A 407 -22.27 0.56 5.87
C ARG A 407 -22.33 0.86 7.37
N LEU A 408 -23.38 0.40 8.05
CA LEU A 408 -23.51 0.56 9.51
C LEU A 408 -22.39 -0.19 10.26
N TYR A 409 -22.08 -1.41 9.83
CA TYR A 409 -20.96 -2.18 10.37
C TYR A 409 -19.62 -1.45 10.17
N GLN A 410 -19.33 -0.97 8.96
CA GLN A 410 -18.12 -0.21 8.65
C GLN A 410 -18.01 1.07 9.48
N ALA A 411 -19.12 1.81 9.66
CA ALA A 411 -19.16 2.99 10.52
C ALA A 411 -18.89 2.64 12.00
N GLY A 412 -19.48 1.55 12.50
CA GLY A 412 -19.24 1.04 13.85
C GLY A 412 -17.79 0.64 14.08
N VAL A 413 -17.19 -0.10 13.13
CA VAL A 413 -15.76 -0.47 13.18
C VAL A 413 -14.86 0.76 13.12
N ALA A 414 -15.19 1.76 12.29
CA ALA A 414 -14.43 3.01 12.22
C ALA A 414 -14.51 3.82 13.53
N LEU A 415 -15.68 3.88 14.18
CA LEU A 415 -15.86 4.53 15.48
C LEU A 415 -15.13 3.80 16.60
N GLN A 416 -15.21 2.46 16.64
CA GLN A 416 -14.46 1.64 17.59
C GLN A 416 -12.95 1.75 17.35
N GLY A 417 -12.53 1.76 16.09
CA GLY A 417 -11.15 1.99 15.66
C GLY A 417 -10.66 3.37 16.07
N ALA A 418 -11.48 4.42 15.97
CA ALA A 418 -11.14 5.76 16.44
C ALA A 418 -11.01 5.83 17.97
N ARG A 419 -11.91 5.18 18.72
CA ARG A 419 -11.84 5.07 20.20
C ARG A 419 -10.60 4.29 20.66
N LEU A 420 -10.30 3.16 20.02
CA LEU A 420 -9.10 2.37 20.30
C LEU A 420 -7.81 3.04 19.81
N ALA A 421 -7.87 3.84 18.74
CA ALA A 421 -6.73 4.62 18.25
C ALA A 421 -6.40 5.80 19.16
N VAL A 422 -7.34 6.32 19.95
CA VAL A 422 -7.06 7.27 21.03
C VAL A 422 -6.36 6.58 22.21
N ALA A 423 -6.64 5.30 22.47
CA ALA A 423 -5.98 4.50 23.51
C ALA A 423 -4.64 3.85 23.07
N ARG A 424 -4.42 3.60 21.77
CA ARG A 424 -3.23 2.90 21.21
C ARG A 424 -2.32 3.79 20.34
N LYS A 425 -2.59 5.09 20.25
CA LYS A 425 -1.81 6.04 19.45
C LYS A 425 -0.34 6.09 19.88
N GLY A 426 -0.07 5.98 21.18
CA GLY A 426 1.29 5.88 21.75
C GLY A 426 2.00 4.64 21.21
N ILE A 427 1.48 3.44 21.52
CA ILE A 427 2.12 2.15 21.23
C ILE A 427 2.42 1.90 19.74
N ARG A 428 1.54 2.31 18.82
CA ARG A 428 1.73 2.07 17.37
C ARG A 428 2.62 3.11 16.69
N GLN A 429 2.57 4.38 17.13
CA GLN A 429 3.53 5.40 16.66
C GLN A 429 4.91 5.17 17.26
N GLU A 430 4.98 4.76 18.53
CA GLU A 430 6.22 4.36 19.20
C GLU A 430 6.81 3.08 18.61
N GLY A 431 6.05 2.02 18.38
CA GLY A 431 6.58 0.78 17.77
C GLY A 431 7.20 1.00 16.38
N MET A 432 6.56 1.81 15.53
CA MET A 432 7.14 2.17 14.22
C MET A 432 8.26 3.20 14.31
N ALA A 433 8.22 4.14 15.27
CA ALA A 433 9.30 5.10 15.50
C ALA A 433 10.53 4.45 16.16
N LEU A 434 10.34 3.42 17.02
CA LEU A 434 11.38 2.62 17.65
C LEU A 434 12.07 1.72 16.63
N LEU A 435 11.32 1.00 15.77
CA LEU A 435 11.95 0.27 14.66
C LEU A 435 12.77 1.17 13.72
N ARG A 436 12.32 2.41 13.45
CA ARG A 436 13.10 3.38 12.67
C ARG A 436 14.33 3.93 13.40
N ARG A 437 14.33 3.96 14.74
CA ARG A 437 15.49 4.36 15.55
C ARG A 437 16.53 3.24 15.69
N HIS A 438 16.14 1.99 15.44
CA HIS A 438 16.85 0.78 15.88
C HIS A 438 17.15 -0.21 14.74
N MET A 439 16.88 0.18 13.48
CA MET A 439 17.63 -0.35 12.34
C MET A 439 19.07 0.18 12.42
N PRO A 440 20.09 -0.61 12.05
CA PRO A 440 21.47 -0.12 12.01
C PRO A 440 21.51 1.17 11.20
N ARG A 441 21.86 2.26 11.87
CA ARG A 441 22.15 3.53 11.22
C ARG A 441 23.49 3.36 10.52
N SER A 442 23.55 3.73 9.25
CA SER A 442 24.81 4.10 8.63
C SER A 442 25.47 5.16 9.53
N PRO A 443 26.67 4.94 10.07
CA PRO A 443 27.37 5.94 10.86
C PRO A 443 27.52 7.23 10.03
N GLY A 444 27.20 8.41 10.60
CA GLY A 444 27.48 9.71 9.97
C GLY A 444 26.28 10.54 9.45
N LEU A 445 25.02 10.08 9.61
CA LEU A 445 23.85 10.87 9.18
C LEU A 445 23.35 11.85 10.26
N SER A 446 23.40 13.15 9.98
CA SER A 446 22.75 14.19 10.79
C SER A 446 21.23 14.01 10.77
N THR A 447 20.53 14.44 11.81
CA THR A 447 19.05 14.31 11.92
C THR A 447 18.30 15.63 11.83
N ARG A 448 19.00 16.78 11.78
CA ARG A 448 18.39 18.11 11.82
C ARG A 448 18.78 18.93 10.60
N VAL A 449 17.78 19.52 9.95
CA VAL A 449 18.03 20.50 8.89
C VAL A 449 18.36 21.88 9.47
N VAL A 450 19.24 22.59 8.78
CA VAL A 450 19.64 23.97 9.08
C VAL A 450 19.03 24.90 8.03
N PRO A 451 18.42 26.03 8.43
CA PRO A 451 17.95 27.03 7.47
C PRO A 451 19.13 27.69 6.74
N VAL A 452 18.99 27.91 5.45
CA VAL A 452 19.97 28.60 4.60
C VAL A 452 19.38 29.91 4.10
N THR A 453 20.01 31.02 4.46
CA THR A 453 19.59 32.37 4.04
C THR A 453 20.54 33.02 3.04
N ASP A 454 21.69 32.41 2.78
CA ASP A 454 22.67 32.87 1.81
C ASP A 454 22.41 32.23 0.42
N PRO A 455 22.19 33.04 -0.64
CA PRO A 455 21.99 32.53 -2.00
C PRO A 455 23.15 31.69 -2.51
N VAL A 456 24.40 32.09 -2.23
CA VAL A 456 25.60 31.39 -2.74
C VAL A 456 25.68 30.00 -2.13
N ARG A 457 25.53 29.89 -0.81
CA ARG A 457 25.45 28.59 -0.13
C ARG A 457 24.31 27.72 -0.62
N TRP A 458 23.11 28.26 -0.85
CA TRP A 458 21.98 27.46 -1.34
C TRP A 458 22.23 26.91 -2.75
N ARG A 459 22.79 27.74 -3.64
CA ARG A 459 23.17 27.32 -5.00
C ARG A 459 24.19 26.18 -4.96
N TRP A 460 25.21 26.31 -4.12
CA TRP A 460 26.21 25.26 -3.92
C TRP A 460 25.59 23.97 -3.35
N VAL A 461 24.73 24.07 -2.34
CA VAL A 461 24.04 22.91 -1.74
C VAL A 461 23.26 22.13 -2.80
N LEU A 462 22.44 22.82 -3.59
CA LEU A 462 21.63 22.17 -4.63
C LEU A 462 22.52 21.52 -5.69
N ALA A 463 23.52 22.23 -6.19
CA ALA A 463 24.43 21.72 -7.23
C ALA A 463 25.23 20.48 -6.79
N ASN A 464 25.37 20.24 -5.49
CA ASN A 464 26.08 19.08 -4.93
C ASN A 464 25.16 17.96 -4.43
N LEU A 465 23.85 18.05 -4.69
CA LEU A 465 22.89 16.98 -4.41
C LEU A 465 22.56 16.19 -5.69
N PRO A 466 22.13 14.92 -5.57
CA PRO A 466 21.60 14.18 -6.69
C PRO A 466 20.40 14.88 -7.33
N ASP A 467 20.37 14.91 -8.66
CA ASP A 467 19.25 15.41 -9.47
C ASP A 467 18.71 16.80 -9.04
N PRO A 468 19.55 17.86 -9.05
CA PRO A 468 19.08 19.19 -8.70
C PRO A 468 17.95 19.63 -9.62
N HIS A 469 16.97 20.35 -9.05
CA HIS A 469 15.79 20.76 -9.79
C HIS A 469 15.62 22.29 -9.79
N VAL A 470 15.32 22.87 -10.95
CA VAL A 470 15.16 24.33 -11.12
C VAL A 470 14.09 24.91 -10.17
N LEU A 471 13.01 24.18 -9.90
CA LEU A 471 11.97 24.63 -8.94
C LEU A 471 12.39 24.62 -7.46
N GLN A 472 13.54 24.03 -7.15
CA GLN A 472 14.14 24.11 -5.81
C GLN A 472 15.17 25.25 -5.71
N SER A 473 15.51 25.91 -6.83
CA SER A 473 16.53 26.97 -6.90
C SER A 473 16.19 28.21 -6.07
N TRP A 474 17.22 29.01 -5.79
CA TRP A 474 17.04 30.29 -5.14
C TRP A 474 16.13 31.20 -5.98
N GLU A 475 16.44 31.28 -7.26
CA GLU A 475 15.76 32.05 -8.31
C GLU A 475 14.26 31.75 -8.32
N TRP A 476 13.88 30.47 -8.32
CA TRP A 476 12.47 30.09 -8.30
C TRP A 476 11.76 30.53 -7.01
N GLY A 477 12.45 30.48 -5.87
CA GLY A 477 11.91 30.99 -4.61
C GLY A 477 11.60 32.49 -4.69
N GLU A 478 12.46 33.28 -5.34
CA GLU A 478 12.24 34.73 -5.54
C GLU A 478 11.08 35.01 -6.51
N VAL A 479 10.98 34.26 -7.62
CA VAL A 479 9.82 34.32 -8.52
C VAL A 479 8.53 34.05 -7.76
N LYS A 480 8.53 33.06 -6.87
CA LYS A 480 7.34 32.71 -6.08
C LYS A 480 6.98 33.77 -5.04
N ARG A 481 7.94 34.47 -4.44
CA ARG A 481 7.68 35.53 -3.45
C ARG A 481 6.77 36.62 -3.96
N GLN A 482 6.92 36.98 -5.23
CA GLN A 482 6.08 37.99 -5.88
C GLN A 482 4.61 37.58 -6.03
N THR A 483 4.31 36.28 -5.94
CA THR A 483 2.94 35.74 -6.02
C THR A 483 2.34 35.38 -4.65
N GLY A 484 2.82 36.04 -3.60
CA GLY A 484 2.32 35.89 -2.23
C GLY A 484 2.77 34.61 -1.52
N TRP A 485 3.80 33.94 -2.06
CA TRP A 485 4.46 32.83 -1.35
C TRP A 485 5.60 33.36 -0.50
N ASN A 486 5.92 32.63 0.56
CA ASN A 486 7.16 32.79 1.28
C ASN A 486 8.04 31.57 0.96
N ALA A 487 9.36 31.75 0.99
CA ALA A 487 10.32 30.70 0.69
C ALA A 487 11.31 30.55 1.84
N GLY A 488 11.41 29.34 2.35
CA GLY A 488 12.39 28.91 3.35
C GLY A 488 13.19 27.74 2.79
N ARG A 489 14.49 27.71 3.04
CA ARG A 489 15.42 26.76 2.41
C ARG A 489 16.17 26.04 3.52
N PHE A 490 16.21 24.72 3.44
CA PHE A 490 16.66 23.86 4.52
C PHE A 490 17.62 22.81 3.98
N VAL A 491 18.77 22.63 4.63
CA VAL A 491 19.79 21.63 4.26
C VAL A 491 20.07 20.70 5.42
N LEU A 492 20.22 19.42 5.14
CA LEU A 492 20.77 18.40 6.03
C LEU A 492 22.22 18.14 5.60
N THR A 493 23.17 18.36 6.51
CA THR A 493 24.59 18.16 6.25
C THR A 493 25.13 16.93 6.98
N GLY A 494 26.01 16.18 6.33
CA GLY A 494 26.73 15.04 6.90
C GLY A 494 28.06 15.44 7.53
N GLU A 495 28.95 14.45 7.70
CA GLU A 495 30.34 14.71 8.07
C GLU A 495 31.02 15.68 7.07
N GLY A 496 31.76 16.67 7.59
CA GLY A 496 32.48 17.65 6.77
C GLY A 496 31.61 18.74 6.10
N ASP A 497 30.40 19.02 6.59
CA ASP A 497 29.43 20.00 6.02
C ASP A 497 28.92 19.65 4.60
N ARG A 498 29.16 18.42 4.13
CA ARG A 498 28.67 17.96 2.82
C ARG A 498 27.13 17.85 2.84
N PRO A 499 26.40 18.39 1.84
CA PRO A 499 24.95 18.28 1.78
C PRO A 499 24.56 16.83 1.49
N GLN A 500 23.68 16.27 2.34
CA GLN A 500 23.09 14.94 2.16
C GLN A 500 21.67 15.06 1.60
N GLY A 501 20.95 16.13 1.96
CA GLY A 501 19.69 16.43 1.34
C GLY A 501 19.21 17.84 1.64
N ALA A 502 18.30 18.37 0.83
CA ALA A 502 17.78 19.72 1.00
C ALA A 502 16.36 19.86 0.49
N PHE A 503 15.66 20.91 0.94
CA PHE A 503 14.40 21.32 0.35
C PHE A 503 14.13 22.82 0.51
N GLN A 504 13.56 23.42 -0.53
CA GLN A 504 12.89 24.70 -0.54
C GLN A 504 11.41 24.49 -0.20
N PHE A 505 11.03 24.96 0.98
CA PHE A 505 9.67 24.96 1.48
C PHE A 505 8.98 26.29 1.13
N LEU A 506 7.98 26.24 0.26
CA LEU A 506 7.15 27.38 -0.08
C LEU A 506 5.87 27.35 0.75
N TRP A 507 5.45 28.47 1.33
CA TRP A 507 4.14 28.55 1.99
C TRP A 507 3.41 29.85 1.74
N ARG A 508 2.08 29.78 1.72
CA ARG A 508 1.21 30.96 1.62
C ARG A 508 -0.06 30.80 2.41
N GLN A 509 -0.73 31.92 2.66
CA GLN A 509 -2.09 31.96 3.21
C GLN A 509 -3.07 32.25 2.07
N PRO A 510 -3.79 31.24 1.54
CA PRO A 510 -4.67 31.42 0.39
C PRO A 510 -5.89 32.32 0.65
N LEU A 511 -6.37 32.39 1.90
CA LEU A 511 -7.51 33.23 2.28
C LEU A 511 -7.07 34.24 3.35
N PRO A 512 -7.06 35.56 3.07
CA PRO A 512 -6.53 36.56 3.98
C PRO A 512 -7.28 36.64 5.32
N PHE A 513 -8.56 36.27 5.33
CA PHE A 513 -9.44 36.31 6.50
C PHE A 513 -9.45 35.01 7.34
N LEU A 514 -8.80 33.93 6.89
CA LEU A 514 -8.67 32.69 7.66
C LEU A 514 -7.18 32.38 7.91
N PRO A 515 -6.78 32.01 9.15
CA PRO A 515 -5.39 31.72 9.49
C PRO A 515 -4.92 30.35 8.98
N LEU A 516 -5.35 29.95 7.78
CA LEU A 516 -5.02 28.67 7.14
C LEU A 516 -3.88 28.89 6.16
N ARG A 517 -2.77 28.16 6.32
CA ARG A 517 -1.62 28.22 5.40
C ARG A 517 -1.48 26.91 4.65
N ILE A 518 -0.96 26.94 3.43
CA ILE A 518 -0.58 25.74 2.69
C ILE A 518 0.93 25.76 2.43
N GLY A 519 1.57 24.60 2.55
CA GLY A 519 2.98 24.38 2.24
C GLY A 519 3.13 23.61 0.92
N TYR A 520 4.25 23.81 0.23
CA TYR A 520 4.59 23.13 -1.01
C TYR A 520 6.11 23.03 -1.17
N VAL A 521 6.62 21.83 -1.48
CA VAL A 521 8.02 21.58 -1.83
C VAL A 521 8.05 21.12 -3.29
N PRO A 522 8.16 22.05 -4.26
CA PRO A 522 8.04 21.73 -5.69
C PRO A 522 9.18 20.87 -6.19
N LYS A 523 8.89 19.67 -6.71
CA LYS A 523 9.88 18.70 -7.23
C LYS A 523 10.95 18.29 -6.22
N GLY A 524 10.67 18.49 -4.93
CA GLY A 524 11.56 18.10 -3.82
C GLY A 524 10.84 17.24 -2.78
N PRO A 525 11.50 16.88 -1.66
CA PRO A 525 12.89 17.22 -1.31
C PRO A 525 13.93 16.61 -2.26
N LEU A 526 15.18 17.08 -2.21
CA LEU A 526 16.31 16.57 -2.98
C LEU A 526 17.26 15.80 -2.06
N LEU A 527 17.59 14.58 -2.45
CA LEU A 527 18.42 13.65 -1.69
C LEU A 527 18.72 12.42 -2.55
N ASP A 528 19.61 11.57 -2.07
CA ASP A 528 19.70 10.20 -2.56
C ASP A 528 18.46 9.40 -2.12
N TRP A 529 17.64 9.00 -3.08
CA TRP A 529 16.40 8.24 -2.85
C TRP A 529 16.64 6.75 -2.62
N GLU A 530 17.85 6.24 -2.89
CA GLU A 530 18.23 4.86 -2.60
C GLU A 530 18.57 4.66 -1.11
N GLU A 531 18.83 5.75 -0.38
CA GLU A 531 19.17 5.77 1.04
C GLU A 531 17.92 5.92 1.94
N PRO A 532 17.33 4.82 2.45
CA PRO A 532 15.99 4.87 3.06
C PRO A 532 15.95 5.68 4.36
N GLY A 533 17.07 5.68 5.10
CA GLY A 533 17.22 6.44 6.33
C GLY A 533 17.14 7.95 6.07
N LEU A 534 17.78 8.42 5.00
CA LEU A 534 17.79 9.81 4.59
C LEU A 534 16.39 10.27 4.15
N VAL A 535 15.69 9.43 3.37
CA VAL A 535 14.29 9.67 2.96
C VAL A 535 13.37 9.88 4.16
N ASP A 536 13.45 9.00 5.16
CA ASP A 536 12.62 9.12 6.36
C ASP A 536 12.94 10.37 7.20
N ILE A 537 14.22 10.74 7.28
CA ILE A 537 14.67 11.95 8.00
C ILE A 537 14.12 13.18 7.29
N LEU A 538 14.36 13.33 5.98
CA LEU A 538 13.98 14.52 5.23
C LEU A 538 12.47 14.70 5.14
N LEU A 539 11.69 13.63 4.91
CA LEU A 539 10.23 13.72 4.99
C LEU A 539 9.75 14.15 6.38
N GLY A 540 10.41 13.67 7.44
CA GLY A 540 10.13 14.12 8.81
C GLY A 540 10.42 15.60 9.04
N GLN A 541 11.49 16.11 8.44
CA GLN A 541 11.85 17.52 8.51
C GLN A 541 10.87 18.39 7.71
N VAL A 542 10.44 17.97 6.52
CA VAL A 542 9.37 18.65 5.75
C VAL A 542 8.08 18.73 6.57
N GLU A 543 7.67 17.62 7.21
CA GLU A 543 6.50 17.59 8.10
C GLU A 543 6.67 18.52 9.31
N ALA A 544 7.86 18.58 9.91
CA ALA A 544 8.15 19.46 11.05
C ALA A 544 8.09 20.95 10.67
N VAL A 545 8.69 21.32 9.54
CA VAL A 545 8.63 22.69 8.99
C VAL A 545 7.18 23.07 8.69
N ALA A 546 6.38 22.17 8.10
CA ALA A 546 4.95 22.42 7.87
C ALA A 546 4.17 22.68 9.17
N ARG A 547 4.46 21.94 10.25
CA ARG A 547 3.87 22.19 11.58
C ARG A 547 4.32 23.53 12.15
N GLN A 548 5.62 23.86 12.05
CA GLN A 548 6.18 25.13 12.53
C GLN A 548 5.52 26.34 11.86
N HIS A 549 5.31 26.27 10.54
CA HIS A 549 4.63 27.34 9.81
C HIS A 549 3.10 27.34 9.97
N ARG A 550 2.55 26.42 10.77
CA ARG A 550 1.10 26.21 11.00
C ARG A 550 0.34 25.98 9.68
N CYS A 551 0.95 25.22 8.78
CA CYS A 551 0.30 24.81 7.55
C CYS A 551 -0.83 23.82 7.85
N LEU A 552 -1.91 23.92 7.09
CA LEU A 552 -3.00 22.97 6.99
C LEU A 552 -2.53 21.65 6.36
N LEU A 553 -1.75 21.78 5.29
CA LEU A 553 -1.14 20.70 4.52
C LEU A 553 0.22 21.15 3.98
N VAL A 554 1.08 20.18 3.69
CA VAL A 554 2.21 20.37 2.77
C VAL A 554 2.08 19.38 1.62
N LYS A 555 2.31 19.86 0.40
CA LYS A 555 2.40 19.03 -0.81
C LYS A 555 3.85 18.83 -1.24
N ILE A 556 4.18 17.64 -1.72
CA ILE A 556 5.44 17.34 -2.43
C ILE A 556 5.13 16.62 -3.74
N ASP A 557 6.01 16.71 -4.72
CA ASP A 557 5.90 16.06 -6.03
C ASP A 557 7.29 15.74 -6.61
N PRO A 558 8.12 14.95 -5.90
CA PRO A 558 9.53 14.75 -6.27
C PRO A 558 9.68 13.94 -7.57
N ASP A 559 10.77 14.20 -8.29
CA ASP A 559 11.15 13.46 -9.49
C ASP A 559 11.78 12.10 -9.13
N VAL A 560 10.96 11.23 -8.55
CA VAL A 560 11.31 9.81 -8.33
C VAL A 560 10.51 8.92 -9.26
N ARG A 561 11.23 8.10 -10.04
CA ARG A 561 10.65 7.15 -10.98
C ARG A 561 9.77 6.10 -10.28
N GLU A 562 8.50 6.03 -10.63
CA GLU A 562 7.53 5.09 -10.06
C GLU A 562 7.85 3.64 -10.43
N ASP A 563 8.43 3.41 -11.60
CA ASP A 563 8.78 2.08 -12.11
C ASP A 563 10.09 1.51 -11.53
N ARG A 564 10.76 2.25 -10.62
CA ARG A 564 12.00 1.82 -9.96
C ARG A 564 11.77 1.43 -8.49
N PRO A 565 12.65 0.58 -7.90
CA PRO A 565 12.55 0.19 -6.49
C PRO A 565 12.48 1.38 -5.53
N ALA A 566 13.30 2.42 -5.75
CA ALA A 566 13.30 3.64 -4.94
C ALA A 566 11.94 4.37 -4.96
N GLY A 567 11.27 4.47 -6.11
CA GLY A 567 9.93 5.07 -6.21
C GLY A 567 8.85 4.24 -5.53
N GLN A 568 8.88 2.92 -5.72
CA GLN A 568 7.96 2.02 -5.01
C GLN A 568 8.16 2.09 -3.48
N GLN A 569 9.41 2.21 -3.04
CA GLN A 569 9.76 2.41 -1.63
C GLN A 569 9.31 3.77 -1.10
N LEU A 570 9.45 4.84 -1.89
CA LEU A 570 8.96 6.17 -1.55
C LEU A 570 7.44 6.17 -1.38
N ILE A 571 6.69 5.60 -2.32
CA ILE A 571 5.22 5.48 -2.24
C ILE A 571 4.80 4.78 -0.93
N ARG A 572 5.47 3.67 -0.59
CA ARG A 572 5.23 2.94 0.67
C ARG A 572 5.56 3.80 1.89
N THR A 573 6.69 4.52 1.85
CA THR A 573 7.13 5.42 2.92
C THR A 573 6.14 6.56 3.13
N LEU A 574 5.69 7.21 2.07
CA LEU A 574 4.68 8.28 2.10
C LEU A 574 3.38 7.78 2.73
N ARG A 575 2.85 6.63 2.27
CA ARG A 575 1.65 6.01 2.85
C ARG A 575 1.82 5.69 4.34
N ARG A 576 2.96 5.10 4.72
CA ARG A 576 3.30 4.76 6.11
C ARG A 576 3.39 6.00 7.00
N ARG A 577 3.85 7.13 6.46
CA ARG A 577 3.96 8.42 7.15
C ARG A 577 2.65 9.21 7.16
N GLY A 578 1.60 8.71 6.51
CA GLY A 578 0.28 9.34 6.48
C GLY A 578 0.08 10.38 5.37
N TRP A 579 1.02 10.46 4.43
CA TRP A 579 0.84 11.21 3.19
C TRP A 579 -0.22 10.53 2.32
N ARG A 580 -0.94 11.33 1.54
CA ARG A 580 -2.01 10.89 0.66
C ARG A 580 -1.69 11.29 -0.76
N PHE A 581 -1.90 10.38 -1.71
CA PHE A 581 -1.77 10.74 -3.11
C PHE A 581 -2.73 11.88 -3.42
N SER A 582 -2.23 12.91 -4.09
CA SER A 582 -3.03 14.08 -4.42
C SER A 582 -3.69 13.89 -5.78
N GLN A 583 -5.00 14.09 -5.86
CA GLN A 583 -5.69 14.12 -7.15
C GLN A 583 -5.38 15.40 -7.92
N GLU A 584 -4.95 16.46 -7.23
CA GLU A 584 -4.50 17.71 -7.83
C GLU A 584 -2.98 17.68 -8.03
N GLN A 585 -2.56 17.37 -9.26
CA GLN A 585 -1.18 17.44 -9.70
C GLN A 585 -0.83 18.91 -10.03
N ILE A 586 -0.01 19.58 -9.19
CA ILE A 586 0.41 20.98 -9.44
C ILE A 586 1.40 21.02 -10.60
N GLN A 587 2.37 20.11 -10.60
CA GLN A 587 3.24 19.83 -11.74
C GLN A 587 2.74 18.60 -12.47
N PHE A 588 3.17 18.42 -13.72
CA PHE A 588 2.95 17.17 -14.44
C PHE A 588 3.50 15.98 -13.64
N LYS A 589 2.71 14.90 -13.55
CA LYS A 589 3.12 13.66 -12.91
C LYS A 589 4.35 13.11 -13.63
N ASN A 590 4.28 12.95 -14.95
CA ASN A 590 5.33 12.31 -15.74
C ASN A 590 6.07 13.34 -16.60
N THR A 591 7.31 13.00 -16.99
CA THR A 591 8.12 13.77 -17.94
C THR A 591 8.74 12.83 -18.98
N ALA A 592 9.55 13.38 -19.87
CA ALA A 592 10.43 12.63 -20.76
C ALA A 592 11.83 13.26 -20.81
N TYR A 593 12.85 12.41 -21.00
CA TYR A 593 14.25 12.83 -21.03
C TYR A 593 14.91 12.49 -22.37
N THR A 594 15.84 13.34 -22.79
CA THR A 594 16.85 13.01 -23.79
C THR A 594 18.23 13.17 -23.16
N ASP A 595 19.05 12.14 -23.29
CA ASP A 595 20.47 12.18 -22.94
C ASP A 595 21.21 13.00 -23.99
N LEU A 596 21.89 14.08 -23.58
CA LEU A 596 22.63 14.99 -24.45
C LEU A 596 24.13 14.67 -24.56
N ARG A 597 24.61 13.62 -23.87
CA ARG A 597 26.03 13.20 -23.93
C ARG A 597 26.47 12.70 -25.31
N PRO A 598 25.64 11.98 -26.09
CA PRO A 598 25.99 11.60 -27.46
C PRO A 598 26.31 12.81 -28.35
N ASP A 599 27.06 12.58 -29.43
CA ASP A 599 27.36 13.66 -30.37
C ASP A 599 26.13 14.09 -31.21
N GLU A 600 26.23 15.18 -31.98
CA GLU A 600 25.06 15.68 -32.73
C GLU A 600 24.55 14.68 -33.77
N ALA A 601 25.45 13.92 -34.39
CA ALA A 601 25.08 12.92 -35.41
C ALA A 601 24.33 11.75 -34.77
N GLU A 602 24.78 11.30 -33.60
CA GLU A 602 24.13 10.26 -32.80
C GLU A 602 22.76 10.73 -32.29
N LEU A 603 22.66 11.96 -31.75
CA LEU A 603 21.38 12.54 -31.31
C LEU A 603 20.39 12.62 -32.46
N LEU A 604 20.80 13.08 -33.64
CA LEU A 604 19.96 13.08 -34.83
C LEU A 604 19.53 11.66 -35.21
N ALA A 605 20.46 10.70 -35.19
CA ALA A 605 20.17 9.30 -35.54
C ALA A 605 19.08 8.68 -34.66
N GLN A 606 19.03 9.05 -33.37
CA GLN A 606 18.01 8.60 -32.41
C GLN A 606 16.61 9.18 -32.68
N MET A 607 16.51 10.30 -33.40
CA MET A 607 15.22 10.89 -33.76
C MET A 607 14.45 10.05 -34.78
N LYS A 608 13.14 10.25 -34.88
CA LYS A 608 12.35 9.69 -35.99
C LYS A 608 12.81 10.29 -37.31
N SER A 609 12.80 9.50 -38.39
CA SER A 609 13.22 9.94 -39.73
C SER A 609 12.50 11.22 -40.19
N LYS A 610 11.19 11.32 -39.93
CA LYS A 610 10.37 12.50 -40.23
C LYS A 610 10.82 13.75 -39.44
N TRP A 611 11.30 13.62 -38.21
CA TRP A 611 11.79 14.74 -37.40
C TRP A 611 13.09 15.28 -37.96
N ARG A 612 14.05 14.39 -38.25
CA ARG A 612 15.30 14.77 -38.94
C ARG A 612 15.03 15.45 -40.28
N TYR A 613 14.04 14.96 -41.03
CA TYR A 613 13.63 15.58 -42.29
C TYR A 613 13.05 16.98 -42.07
N ASN A 614 12.17 17.15 -41.08
CA ASN A 614 11.52 18.42 -40.77
C ASN A 614 12.50 19.48 -40.24
N ILE A 615 13.54 19.09 -39.48
CA ILE A 615 14.63 19.99 -39.07
C ILE A 615 15.29 20.58 -40.32
N ARG A 616 15.76 19.72 -41.24
CA ARG A 616 16.39 20.17 -42.49
C ARG A 616 15.43 20.90 -43.43
N LEU A 617 14.14 20.57 -43.37
CA LEU A 617 13.13 21.26 -44.16
C LEU A 617 12.95 22.69 -43.67
N ALA A 618 12.92 22.92 -42.36
CA ALA A 618 12.81 24.26 -41.79
C ALA A 618 13.98 25.16 -42.20
N GLU A 619 15.22 24.64 -42.16
CA GLU A 619 16.40 25.34 -42.66
C GLU A 619 16.26 25.72 -44.15
N ARG A 620 15.89 24.75 -45.01
CA ARG A 620 15.66 25.01 -46.44
C ARG A 620 14.51 25.97 -46.73
N ARG A 621 13.57 26.11 -45.79
CA ARG A 621 12.43 27.02 -45.87
C ARG A 621 12.72 28.40 -45.27
N GLY A 622 13.98 28.67 -44.90
CA GLY A 622 14.40 29.98 -44.42
C GLY A 622 14.00 30.29 -42.98
N ILE A 623 13.72 29.26 -42.17
CA ILE A 623 13.56 29.45 -40.73
C ILE A 623 14.95 29.67 -40.11
N GLU A 624 15.07 30.75 -39.36
CA GLU A 624 16.27 31.09 -38.59
C GLU A 624 15.97 31.05 -37.10
N ILE A 625 16.90 30.55 -36.29
CA ILE A 625 16.77 30.55 -34.83
C ILE A 625 17.69 31.61 -34.23
N ARG A 626 17.11 32.49 -33.41
CA ARG A 626 17.82 33.57 -32.73
C ARG A 626 17.62 33.47 -31.23
N GLN A 627 18.66 33.79 -30.46
CA GLN A 627 18.53 34.01 -29.03
C GLN A 627 17.89 35.38 -28.74
N GLY A 628 16.76 35.36 -28.04
CA GLY A 628 16.01 36.54 -27.62
C GLY A 628 16.48 37.10 -26.27
N GLY A 629 16.25 38.39 -26.07
CA GLY A 629 16.52 39.11 -24.82
C GLY A 629 15.26 39.60 -24.13
N ALA A 630 15.42 40.44 -23.11
CA ALA A 630 14.31 41.02 -22.34
C ALA A 630 13.28 41.77 -23.23
N ALA A 631 13.75 42.46 -24.27
CA ALA A 631 12.90 43.19 -25.22
C ALA A 631 11.98 42.27 -26.04
N ASP A 632 12.32 40.99 -26.18
CA ASP A 632 11.56 40.02 -26.95
C ASP A 632 10.44 39.32 -26.13
N LEU A 633 10.45 39.47 -24.79
CA LEU A 633 9.50 38.79 -23.90
C LEU A 633 8.02 39.13 -24.19
N PRO A 634 7.63 40.38 -24.53
CA PRO A 634 6.26 40.68 -24.93
C PRO A 634 5.81 39.90 -26.16
N ALA A 635 6.67 39.78 -27.18
CA ALA A 635 6.38 39.02 -28.40
C ALA A 635 6.24 37.52 -28.10
N PHE A 636 7.14 36.97 -27.26
CA PHE A 636 7.02 35.58 -26.83
C PHE A 636 5.74 35.31 -26.01
N TYR A 637 5.35 36.25 -25.13
CA TYR A 637 4.08 36.13 -24.41
C TYR A 637 2.87 36.17 -25.35
N ALA A 638 2.88 37.01 -26.38
CA ALA A 638 1.83 37.05 -27.39
C ALA A 638 1.68 35.69 -28.11
N LEU A 639 2.81 35.08 -28.51
CA LEU A 639 2.82 33.70 -29.05
C LEU A 639 2.26 32.68 -28.06
N TYR A 640 2.65 32.77 -26.79
CA TYR A 640 2.19 31.84 -25.76
C TYR A 640 0.68 31.99 -25.51
N ALA A 641 0.16 33.21 -25.54
CA ALA A 641 -1.27 33.50 -25.46
C ALA A 641 -2.05 33.06 -26.72
N GLU A 642 -1.47 33.17 -27.92
CA GLU A 642 -2.03 32.56 -29.14
C GLU A 642 -2.13 31.03 -28.99
N THR A 643 -1.04 30.40 -28.58
CA THR A 643 -0.95 28.94 -28.36
C THR A 643 -1.98 28.48 -27.33
N ALA A 644 -2.12 29.21 -26.22
CA ALA A 644 -3.08 28.90 -25.17
C ALA A 644 -4.55 29.00 -25.62
N ARG A 645 -4.88 30.00 -26.44
CA ARG A 645 -6.22 30.12 -27.04
C ARG A 645 -6.52 28.99 -28.01
N ARG A 646 -5.54 28.61 -28.83
CA ARG A 646 -5.66 27.49 -29.79
C ARG A 646 -5.83 26.15 -29.07
N ASP A 647 -5.02 25.90 -28.06
CA ASP A 647 -4.92 24.58 -27.41
C ASP A 647 -5.79 24.49 -26.15
N GLY A 648 -6.50 25.56 -25.77
CA GLY A 648 -7.56 25.55 -24.76
C GLY A 648 -7.11 25.55 -23.30
N PHE A 649 -5.94 26.16 -22.98
CA PHE A 649 -5.44 26.24 -21.60
C PHE A 649 -5.36 27.68 -21.06
N LEU A 650 -5.36 27.81 -19.73
CA LEU A 650 -5.33 29.11 -19.05
C LEU A 650 -3.91 29.67 -18.95
N VAL A 651 -3.72 30.92 -19.36
CA VAL A 651 -2.47 31.67 -19.16
C VAL A 651 -2.60 32.68 -18.02
N ARG A 652 -1.51 32.88 -17.29
CA ARG A 652 -1.40 33.92 -16.26
C ARG A 652 -1.15 35.30 -16.89
N PRO A 653 -1.36 36.40 -16.15
CA PRO A 653 -0.99 37.73 -16.64
C PRO A 653 0.50 37.83 -16.98
N TYR A 654 0.85 38.67 -17.96
CA TYR A 654 2.22 38.86 -18.45
C TYR A 654 3.26 39.04 -17.33
N ALA A 655 2.98 39.89 -16.35
CA ALA A 655 3.88 40.18 -15.23
C ALA A 655 4.36 38.93 -14.47
N TYR A 656 3.53 37.87 -14.41
CA TYR A 656 3.94 36.59 -13.82
C TYR A 656 5.07 35.93 -14.61
N TYR A 657 4.95 35.89 -15.94
CA TYR A 657 5.94 35.25 -16.81
C TYR A 657 7.17 36.12 -17.00
N GLU A 658 6.99 37.43 -17.18
CA GLU A 658 8.07 38.40 -17.28
C GLU A 658 9.04 38.26 -16.11
N THR A 659 8.51 38.20 -14.88
CA THR A 659 9.32 37.98 -13.68
C THR A 659 10.14 36.71 -13.77
N ALA A 660 9.50 35.58 -14.12
CA ALA A 660 10.17 34.30 -14.21
C ALA A 660 11.28 34.34 -15.28
N TRP A 661 10.95 34.81 -16.48
CA TRP A 661 11.89 34.86 -17.59
C TRP A 661 13.06 35.81 -17.33
N LEU A 662 12.81 37.02 -16.83
CA LEU A 662 13.87 37.96 -16.48
C LEU A 662 14.79 37.41 -15.38
N THR A 663 14.22 36.75 -14.35
CA THR A 663 15.03 36.17 -13.27
C THR A 663 16.03 35.13 -13.81
N PHE A 664 15.59 34.26 -14.72
CA PHE A 664 16.45 33.22 -15.29
C PHE A 664 17.39 33.74 -16.40
N LEU A 665 16.99 34.77 -17.16
CA LEU A 665 17.91 35.47 -18.07
C LEU A 665 19.03 36.19 -17.30
N GLN A 666 18.71 36.81 -16.17
CA GLN A 666 19.70 37.43 -15.29
C GLN A 666 20.62 36.38 -14.66
N ALA A 667 20.07 35.24 -14.23
CA ALA A 667 20.86 34.13 -13.72
C ALA A 667 21.84 33.59 -14.78
N GLN A 668 21.41 33.49 -16.04
CA GLN A 668 22.23 33.05 -17.17
C GLN A 668 23.43 33.97 -17.44
N ALA A 669 23.31 35.27 -17.18
CA ALA A 669 24.39 36.23 -17.38
C ALA A 669 25.53 36.09 -16.34
N ASP A 670 25.26 35.42 -15.21
CA ASP A 670 26.26 35.10 -14.20
C ASP A 670 26.83 33.70 -14.46
N ALA A 671 28.05 33.62 -14.99
CA ALA A 671 28.72 32.37 -15.33
C ALA A 671 28.96 31.44 -14.12
N GLN A 672 28.92 31.97 -12.89
CA GLN A 672 29.05 31.16 -11.67
C GLN A 672 27.69 30.67 -11.16
N ASN A 673 26.58 31.12 -11.74
CA ASN A 673 25.26 30.68 -11.33
C ASN A 673 24.92 29.32 -11.98
N PRO A 674 24.67 28.28 -11.17
CA PRO A 674 24.22 27.00 -11.72
C PRO A 674 22.85 27.12 -12.39
N ALA A 675 22.03 28.10 -12.01
CA ALA A 675 20.76 28.40 -12.67
C ALA A 675 20.95 29.29 -13.89
N GLY A 676 20.12 29.09 -14.91
CA GLY A 676 20.11 29.93 -16.10
C GLY A 676 18.84 29.73 -16.92
N GLY A 677 18.71 30.46 -18.01
CA GLY A 677 17.62 30.33 -18.95
C GLY A 677 17.87 31.12 -20.22
N VAL A 678 17.20 30.72 -21.28
CA VAL A 678 17.31 31.33 -22.61
C VAL A 678 15.96 31.40 -23.26
N LEU A 679 15.72 32.49 -23.99
CA LEU A 679 14.65 32.57 -24.97
C LEU A 679 15.26 32.28 -26.34
N LEU A 680 14.73 31.28 -27.05
CA LEU A 680 15.03 31.07 -28.47
C LEU A 680 13.76 31.36 -29.28
N LEU A 681 13.93 32.04 -30.40
CA LEU A 681 12.86 32.45 -31.31
C LEU A 681 13.14 31.90 -32.70
N ALA A 682 12.12 31.33 -33.33
CA ALA A 682 12.15 30.94 -34.72
C ALA A 682 11.53 32.07 -35.56
N GLU A 683 12.31 32.62 -36.47
CA GLU A 683 11.95 33.77 -37.30
C GLU A 683 12.02 33.38 -38.78
N HIS A 684 11.36 34.15 -39.63
CA HIS A 684 11.43 34.01 -41.08
C HIS A 684 11.50 35.41 -41.70
N PRO A 685 12.36 35.67 -42.71
CA PRO A 685 12.57 37.03 -43.25
C PRO A 685 11.32 37.75 -43.75
N GLU A 686 10.32 36.98 -44.22
CA GLU A 686 9.03 37.50 -44.71
C GLU A 686 8.00 37.79 -43.59
N GLU A 687 8.35 37.62 -42.32
CA GLU A 687 7.44 37.79 -41.18
C GLU A 687 8.02 38.80 -40.18
N THR A 688 7.21 39.75 -39.73
CA THR A 688 7.66 40.79 -38.78
C THR A 688 7.67 40.32 -37.33
N GLU A 689 6.94 39.24 -37.03
CA GLU A 689 6.83 38.67 -35.69
C GLU A 689 7.34 37.22 -35.68
N PRO A 690 8.01 36.78 -34.59
CA PRO A 690 8.49 35.41 -34.48
C PRO A 690 7.38 34.38 -34.72
N LEU A 691 7.72 33.28 -35.37
CA LEU A 691 6.80 32.19 -35.70
C LEU A 691 6.65 31.20 -34.55
N ALA A 692 7.72 30.98 -33.79
CA ALA A 692 7.72 30.13 -32.61
C ALA A 692 8.74 30.62 -31.60
N GLY A 693 8.58 30.20 -30.35
CA GLY A 693 9.53 30.52 -29.29
C GLY A 693 9.57 29.43 -28.23
N VAL A 694 10.73 29.30 -27.59
CA VAL A 694 10.91 28.45 -26.41
C VAL A 694 11.71 29.22 -25.36
N PHE A 695 11.21 29.21 -24.13
CA PHE A 695 11.98 29.63 -22.98
C PHE A 695 12.43 28.39 -22.20
N LEU A 696 13.74 28.16 -22.20
CA LEU A 696 14.38 27.08 -21.48
C LEU A 696 14.86 27.58 -20.12
N MET A 697 14.89 26.69 -19.14
CA MET A 697 15.55 26.93 -17.86
C MET A 697 16.57 25.84 -17.62
N ARG A 698 17.74 26.17 -17.08
CA ARG A 698 18.76 25.18 -16.70
C ARG A 698 19.13 25.31 -15.24
N TYR A 699 19.59 24.19 -14.67
CA TYR A 699 20.17 24.12 -13.35
C TYR A 699 21.19 22.99 -13.30
N GLY A 700 22.48 23.34 -13.11
CA GLY A 700 23.56 22.36 -13.20
C GLY A 700 23.56 21.70 -14.58
N GLU A 701 23.58 20.35 -14.60
CA GLU A 701 23.65 19.58 -15.85
C GLU A 701 22.30 19.31 -16.52
N ARG A 702 21.20 19.91 -16.07
CA ARG A 702 19.86 19.67 -16.63
C ARG A 702 19.25 20.94 -17.19
N CYS A 703 18.64 20.81 -18.37
CA CYS A 703 17.87 21.85 -19.04
C CYS A 703 16.40 21.40 -19.18
N TRP A 704 15.45 22.30 -18.93
CA TRP A 704 14.02 22.06 -18.98
C TRP A 704 13.34 22.85 -20.09
N TYR A 705 12.57 22.14 -20.93
CA TYR A 705 11.64 22.71 -21.91
C TYR A 705 10.36 23.22 -21.22
N PHE A 706 10.46 24.38 -20.57
CA PHE A 706 9.43 24.87 -19.65
C PHE A 706 8.27 25.58 -20.35
N TYR A 707 8.58 26.50 -21.27
CA TYR A 707 7.57 27.27 -22.02
C TYR A 707 7.84 27.17 -23.52
N GLY A 708 6.88 26.65 -24.28
CA GLY A 708 6.93 26.64 -25.74
C GLY A 708 5.68 27.24 -26.34
N ALA A 709 5.85 28.00 -27.42
CA ALA A 709 4.77 28.65 -28.12
C ALA A 709 5.01 28.63 -29.63
N SER A 710 3.95 28.54 -30.41
CA SER A 710 4.07 28.68 -31.86
C SER A 710 2.81 29.24 -32.49
N SER A 711 3.00 30.14 -33.44
CA SER A 711 1.93 30.67 -34.26
C SER A 711 1.40 29.62 -35.22
N SER A 712 0.18 29.84 -35.70
CA SER A 712 -0.38 29.06 -36.81
C SER A 712 0.19 29.51 -38.17
N ARG A 713 0.78 30.71 -38.23
CA ARG A 713 1.48 31.23 -39.41
C ARG A 713 2.61 30.29 -39.80
N ARG A 714 2.76 30.06 -41.11
CA ARG A 714 3.85 29.28 -41.72
C ARG A 714 4.15 27.93 -41.05
N ARG A 715 3.14 27.28 -40.44
CA ARG A 715 3.31 25.96 -39.80
C ARG A 715 3.86 24.88 -40.76
N ARG A 716 3.59 25.04 -42.06
CA ARG A 716 4.13 24.21 -43.15
C ARG A 716 5.66 24.23 -43.27
N ASP A 717 6.30 25.28 -42.73
CA ASP A 717 7.76 25.47 -42.76
C ASP A 717 8.46 24.86 -41.53
N MET A 718 7.70 24.19 -40.66
CA MET A 718 8.21 23.38 -39.54
C MET A 718 9.11 24.11 -38.51
N PRO A 719 8.82 25.38 -38.11
CA PRO A 719 9.71 26.17 -37.25
C PRO A 719 10.00 25.49 -35.90
N ASN A 720 9.00 24.81 -35.31
CA ASN A 720 9.14 24.13 -34.03
C ASN A 720 10.18 23.00 -34.04
N TYR A 721 10.46 22.41 -35.20
CA TYR A 721 11.40 21.28 -35.30
C TYR A 721 12.84 21.76 -35.19
N LEU A 722 13.20 22.78 -35.97
CA LEU A 722 14.51 23.41 -35.90
C LEU A 722 14.72 24.11 -34.56
N LEU A 723 13.69 24.78 -34.04
CA LEU A 723 13.75 25.45 -32.74
C LEU A 723 14.11 24.50 -31.59
N GLN A 724 13.53 23.30 -31.55
CA GLN A 724 13.87 22.30 -30.53
C GLN A 724 15.24 21.68 -30.74
N TRP A 725 15.68 21.51 -31.99
CA TRP A 725 17.03 21.06 -32.27
C TRP A 725 18.07 22.06 -31.75
N GLU A 726 17.89 23.35 -32.04
CA GLU A 726 18.76 24.41 -31.53
C GLU A 726 18.66 24.55 -30.00
N ALA A 727 17.49 24.30 -29.40
CA ALA A 727 17.34 24.23 -27.94
C ALA A 727 18.20 23.12 -27.31
N MET A 728 18.22 21.93 -27.91
CA MET A 728 19.07 20.82 -27.44
C MET A 728 20.56 21.13 -27.63
N ARG A 729 20.94 21.77 -28.76
CA ARG A 729 22.32 22.21 -29.02
C ARG A 729 22.77 23.26 -28.02
N TRP A 730 21.93 24.27 -27.75
CA TRP A 730 22.19 25.28 -26.73
C TRP A 730 22.38 24.65 -25.35
N ALA A 731 21.48 23.74 -24.94
CA ALA A 731 21.58 23.07 -23.64
C ALA A 731 22.92 22.32 -23.49
N ARG A 732 23.37 21.63 -24.55
CA ARG A 732 24.66 20.94 -24.57
C ARG A 732 25.85 21.92 -24.52
N GLN A 733 25.78 23.03 -25.25
CA GLN A 733 26.80 24.09 -25.19
C GLN A 733 26.94 24.68 -23.78
N GLU A 734 25.84 24.75 -23.04
CA GLU A 734 25.78 25.18 -21.64
C GLU A 734 26.18 24.10 -20.62
N GLY A 735 26.71 22.96 -21.10
CA GLY A 735 27.17 21.86 -20.24
C GLY A 735 26.06 20.98 -19.67
N CYS A 736 24.84 21.05 -20.19
CA CYS A 736 23.78 20.12 -19.79
C CYS A 736 24.00 18.74 -20.40
N THR A 737 23.87 17.70 -19.58
CA THR A 737 23.90 16.29 -19.98
C THR A 737 22.49 15.73 -20.19
N TRP A 738 21.45 16.42 -19.68
CA TRP A 738 20.06 16.00 -19.80
C TRP A 738 19.15 17.13 -20.30
N TYR A 739 18.30 16.80 -21.27
CA TYR A 739 17.19 17.64 -21.73
C TYR A 739 15.85 17.07 -21.24
N ASP A 740 15.22 17.78 -20.31
CA ASP A 740 13.92 17.47 -19.72
C ASP A 740 12.81 18.13 -20.53
N TRP A 741 12.00 17.31 -21.18
CA TRP A 741 10.89 17.75 -22.03
C TRP A 741 9.69 18.27 -21.23
N TRP A 742 9.74 18.25 -19.90
CA TRP A 742 8.65 18.59 -19.01
C TRP A 742 7.43 17.67 -19.26
N GLY A 743 6.21 18.17 -19.08
CA GLY A 743 5.00 17.32 -19.00
C GLY A 743 4.82 16.23 -20.07
N ALA A 744 4.55 15.01 -19.60
CA ALA A 744 4.14 13.86 -20.42
C ALA A 744 2.76 13.33 -19.95
N PRO A 745 2.08 12.50 -20.77
CA PRO A 745 0.80 11.87 -20.42
C PRO A 745 0.86 11.15 -19.09
N THR A 746 -0.26 11.15 -18.37
CA THR A 746 -0.37 10.42 -17.10
C THR A 746 -0.41 8.91 -17.35
N CYS A 747 -1.05 8.50 -18.45
CA CYS A 747 -1.13 7.14 -18.95
C CYS A 747 -0.79 7.15 -20.45
N LEU A 748 0.19 6.35 -20.89
CA LEU A 748 0.57 6.29 -22.30
C LEU A 748 -0.52 5.65 -23.17
N ASP A 749 -1.28 4.71 -22.60
CA ASP A 749 -2.31 3.95 -23.30
C ASP A 749 -3.67 4.66 -23.33
N ASP A 750 -3.78 5.85 -22.73
CA ASP A 750 -5.00 6.65 -22.76
C ASP A 750 -4.98 7.60 -23.97
N PRO A 751 -5.67 7.29 -25.06
CA PRO A 751 -5.67 8.14 -26.26
C PRO A 751 -6.33 9.50 -26.03
N ASP A 752 -7.16 9.62 -24.98
CA ASP A 752 -7.90 10.84 -24.63
C ASP A 752 -7.10 11.77 -23.70
N ASP A 753 -5.90 11.36 -23.25
CA ASP A 753 -5.03 12.23 -22.46
C ASP A 753 -4.61 13.46 -23.30
N ALA A 754 -4.89 14.66 -22.78
CA ALA A 754 -4.62 15.92 -23.46
C ALA A 754 -3.15 16.13 -23.86
N MET A 755 -2.22 15.36 -23.27
CA MET A 755 -0.79 15.42 -23.59
C MET A 755 -0.35 14.46 -24.69
N GLN A 756 -1.21 13.60 -25.26
CA GLN A 756 -0.82 12.64 -26.29
C GLN A 756 -0.21 13.31 -27.53
N GLY A 757 -0.81 14.38 -28.03
CA GLY A 757 -0.29 15.11 -29.19
C GLY A 757 1.10 15.72 -28.94
N VAL A 758 1.29 16.30 -27.75
CA VAL A 758 2.58 16.89 -27.33
C VAL A 758 3.62 15.81 -27.07
N TRP A 759 3.21 14.66 -26.52
CA TRP A 759 4.06 13.50 -26.31
C TRP A 759 4.58 12.94 -27.63
N TYR A 760 3.72 12.75 -28.61
CA TYR A 760 4.14 12.27 -29.94
C TYR A 760 5.19 13.20 -30.57
N PHE A 761 5.06 14.51 -30.35
CA PHE A 761 6.06 15.49 -30.77
C PHE A 761 7.41 15.30 -30.06
N LYS A 762 7.41 15.16 -28.73
CA LYS A 762 8.61 14.96 -27.90
C LYS A 762 9.31 13.64 -28.23
N GLN A 763 8.54 12.55 -28.33
CA GLN A 763 9.03 11.22 -28.69
C GLN A 763 9.75 11.22 -30.04
N GLY A 764 9.34 12.09 -30.98
CA GLY A 764 9.98 12.21 -32.28
C GLY A 764 11.44 12.68 -32.23
N PHE A 765 11.85 13.37 -31.17
CA PHE A 765 13.24 13.76 -30.90
C PHE A 765 14.05 12.70 -30.15
N GLY A 766 13.50 11.50 -29.94
CA GLY A 766 14.15 10.45 -29.17
C GLY A 766 13.94 10.60 -27.65
N ALA A 767 12.94 11.36 -27.21
CA ALA A 767 12.61 11.49 -25.80
C ALA A 767 12.13 10.15 -25.20
N GLU A 768 12.74 9.73 -24.09
CA GLU A 768 12.36 8.57 -23.30
C GLU A 768 11.36 8.95 -22.21
N PHE A 769 10.21 8.28 -22.16
CA PHE A 769 9.18 8.52 -21.15
C PHE A 769 9.63 8.13 -19.74
N GLN A 770 9.28 8.93 -18.74
CA GLN A 770 9.65 8.70 -17.34
C GLN A 770 8.42 8.81 -16.42
N PRO A 771 7.89 7.67 -15.92
CA PRO A 771 6.79 7.67 -14.98
C PRO A 771 7.28 8.03 -13.58
N HIS A 772 6.64 8.98 -12.90
CA HIS A 772 7.04 9.39 -11.55
C HIS A 772 5.94 9.18 -10.51
N VAL A 773 6.30 9.18 -9.23
CA VAL A 773 5.38 8.93 -8.10
C VAL A 773 4.25 9.96 -7.94
N GLY A 774 4.33 11.10 -8.64
CA GLY A 774 3.34 12.17 -8.63
C GLY A 774 3.28 12.97 -7.33
N ALA A 775 2.23 13.79 -7.20
CA ALA A 775 2.03 14.65 -6.04
C ALA A 775 1.40 13.95 -4.83
N TRP A 776 1.86 14.30 -3.63
CA TRP A 776 1.40 13.78 -2.35
C TRP A 776 1.18 14.89 -1.33
N ASP A 777 0.10 14.77 -0.56
CA ASP A 777 -0.31 15.71 0.49
C ASP A 777 -0.12 15.11 1.88
N TYR A 778 0.62 15.80 2.73
CA TYR A 778 0.64 15.56 4.17
C TYR A 778 -0.36 16.49 4.87
N ALA A 779 -1.40 15.90 5.44
CA ALA A 779 -2.38 16.64 6.22
C ALA A 779 -1.86 16.87 7.65
N VAL A 780 -1.36 18.08 7.93
CA VAL A 780 -0.91 18.48 9.26
C VAL A 780 -2.08 18.43 10.27
N GLN A 781 -3.25 18.88 9.83
CA GLN A 781 -4.51 18.75 10.59
C GLN A 781 -5.54 17.95 9.77
N PRO A 782 -5.66 16.62 9.98
CA PRO A 782 -6.46 15.75 9.13
C PRO A 782 -7.95 16.12 9.00
N TRP A 783 -8.53 16.74 10.03
CA TRP A 783 -9.93 17.16 10.04
C TRP A 783 -10.15 18.42 9.19
N LEU A 784 -9.33 19.47 9.38
CA LEU A 784 -9.37 20.66 8.53
C LEU A 784 -9.04 20.31 7.09
N TYR A 785 -8.11 19.38 6.86
CA TYR A 785 -7.78 18.93 5.52
C TYR A 785 -9.00 18.32 4.82
N ARG A 786 -9.80 17.50 5.53
CA ARG A 786 -11.04 16.94 4.98
C ARG A 786 -12.05 18.05 4.66
N LEU A 787 -12.24 19.01 5.57
CA LEU A 787 -13.11 20.16 5.34
C LEU A 787 -12.63 21.01 4.16
N TYR A 788 -11.31 21.22 4.03
CA TYR A 788 -10.72 21.96 2.92
C TYR A 788 -10.93 21.22 1.60
N VAL A 789 -10.60 19.93 1.51
CA VAL A 789 -10.78 19.16 0.27
C VAL A 789 -12.26 19.04 -0.14
N GLN A 790 -13.18 18.90 0.82
CA GLN A 790 -14.61 18.78 0.53
C GLN A 790 -15.30 20.13 0.31
N GLY A 791 -14.88 21.17 1.04
CA GLY A 791 -15.53 22.49 1.05
C GLY A 791 -14.92 23.49 0.07
N MET A 792 -13.64 23.39 -0.27
CA MET A 792 -12.96 24.32 -1.18
C MET A 792 -13.55 24.32 -2.60
N PRO A 793 -13.93 23.18 -3.20
CA PRO A 793 -14.61 23.19 -4.50
C PRO A 793 -15.91 23.99 -4.49
N TRP A 794 -16.70 23.88 -3.41
CA TRP A 794 -17.95 24.62 -3.24
C TRP A 794 -17.69 26.12 -2.99
N LEU A 795 -16.71 26.45 -2.14
CA LEU A 795 -16.30 27.83 -1.87
C LEU A 795 -15.78 28.53 -3.15
N LEU A 796 -14.94 27.84 -3.92
CA LEU A 796 -14.42 28.33 -5.20
C LEU A 796 -15.54 28.47 -6.24
N ALA A 797 -16.51 27.55 -6.27
CA ALA A 797 -17.69 27.68 -7.13
C ALA A 797 -18.53 28.90 -6.76
N LEU A 798 -18.73 29.16 -5.46
CA LEU A 798 -19.46 30.33 -4.94
C LEU A 798 -18.71 31.64 -5.25
N MET A 799 -17.39 31.67 -5.06
CA MET A 799 -16.54 32.83 -5.39
C MET A 799 -16.51 33.10 -6.90
N ARG A 800 -16.45 32.04 -7.72
CA ARG A 800 -16.54 32.15 -9.19
C ARG A 800 -17.93 32.61 -9.64
N TRP A 801 -18.99 32.23 -8.93
CA TRP A 801 -20.36 32.71 -9.20
C TRP A 801 -20.53 34.19 -8.86
N ARG A 802 -20.02 34.65 -7.70
CA ARG A 802 -20.01 36.07 -7.32
C ARG A 802 -19.12 36.92 -8.23
N GLY A 803 -17.95 36.42 -8.61
CA GLY A 803 -17.04 37.10 -9.54
C GLY A 803 -17.67 37.29 -10.93
N ARG A 804 -18.42 36.31 -11.42
CA ARG A 804 -19.18 36.41 -12.70
C ARG A 804 -20.40 37.34 -12.64
N GLN A 805 -20.80 37.83 -11.47
CA GLN A 805 -21.82 38.88 -11.34
C GLN A 805 -21.22 40.29 -11.17
N THR A 806 -19.90 40.39 -11.02
CA THR A 806 -19.17 41.66 -10.79
C THR A 806 -18.18 42.01 -11.92
N THR A 807 -18.12 41.18 -12.97
CA THR A 807 -17.56 41.45 -14.30
C THR A 807 -18.63 41.18 -15.32
#